data_AF-A0A372RTB9-F1
#
_entry.id   AF-A0A372RTB9-F1
#
_cell.length_a   1.000
_cell.length_b   1.000
_cell.length_c   1.000
_cell.angle_alpha   90.00
_cell.angle_beta   90.00
_cell.angle_gamma   90.00
#
_symmetry.space_group_name_H-M   'P 1'
#
loop_
_entity.id
_entity.type
_entity.pdbx_description
1 polymer ?
#
loop_
_entity_poly.entity_id
_entity_poly.type
_entity_poly.pdbx_seq_one_letter_code
_entity_poly.pdbx_strand_id
1 'polypeptide(L)'
;MSVIKGQINIKNTFSKVVDVKLKFVINDKDDSYDELFFNDILPSIETDDTEQTEQEDTLFSTSFSTTVPAIAKEKVTIELETRVRPILDDGLTGPLEYQIYRAKFNESINLSFEDNNLTIIIGDKKFSLDVPESGIFDVKPILVYTHLPVLNEKRVAHGGCPVNYYSYHPITMKTMTDKARHGWFFKFFEGHDHEETPVTEDDLENFDDNFGSKLVKLWKKNPSSAKNIFTMRCLLNVTLVKTKQKSFVVADGANISWSEENKKIDRHIRFIVTCQSNDDHKRPIDLIFIVSSPHLDSKKHFLQVAAWSNKHRAFNFYQRNNKKEWWWLGNSWNALKYPTRGKGPFDGHVNGSLVMKELNKPWVHWNSQSFIISDCLDPEDPLRHEPLFENRLDANILENIVKDAVSEWNNVRLDKCTDFSSLDVSDVDEFMRQIIDNTTYNIIAINKEFSSITPQDELFLPASFFINIDMINQLSDVIDFDISPIKVRADMYLNSIKKYGVCLKAELKDENKTVVVQQGDGMFAFPVPEPAFEDTSLLPILLNKRKIIKGNIEKTVPPLLNHRFIQCLLMIDFCNPLDSRRRSRLLKYIPETAIYKKNKDENKIGEYDLVDKIVKGIEEVAKTSSEHSTEAVFLKYWKLEEEALKTNCKKIIEQYFTNLQINLQEQDGVDDLVRLADSRRRMFRRKPLSEFDLTFPVCNNISSDALTLEMTPLGTVCPVLKNARQDLNNFSIPTNGDYKLDRFNPPAYLDDMNPKLKNEWNELVKKWTKNAIKGYPDDYTFDGPRLQYYDPTSTYTSGIIAERDIVWTAFPNQVGMRSVTDKKRWETADSSRDFQDEYCEWSVLRDPDSGKIKKVTFTCEGPEYWSLIAKKDPETLVKLYQKYISINVKKSDLFDSYGYNPRNIWNNNTNTGNIMHLIQKNNTLEAEIELAGGSSVVRVINGRVLTSEQELIKCGSYGNPDRFSDPHIGAVVNSFTRRCADVTIRDPVAIYLGDLDTSAFNVPHGSDDPYSYWKFTRGYKDKDKDKDLFVRGEYEVPADKGYFVGDIKINGIHINYGAQIADYLTVRIPAVVCRIGQGTVPVLTGCRMQKPKNPSIDESSSSSSSSPILMRPF
;
A
#
# COMPACT_ATOMS: atom_id res chain seq x y z
N MET A 1 -27.53 -30.91 20.87
CA MET A 1 -27.88 -31.49 22.19
C MET A 1 -26.70 -32.35 22.67
N SER A 2 -26.61 -32.61 23.99
CA SER A 2 -25.84 -33.69 24.66
C SER A 2 -24.35 -33.94 24.31
N VAL A 3 -23.49 -33.96 25.34
CA VAL A 3 -22.05 -34.31 25.31
C VAL A 3 -21.78 -35.51 26.23
N ILE A 4 -20.82 -36.37 25.90
CA ILE A 4 -20.31 -37.49 26.75
C ILE A 4 -18.75 -37.51 26.67
N LYS A 5 -18.02 -38.11 27.64
CA LYS A 5 -16.54 -38.03 27.79
C LYS A 5 -15.83 -39.38 28.07
N GLY A 6 -14.50 -39.45 27.83
CA GLY A 6 -13.52 -40.53 28.16
C GLY A 6 -12.07 -39.99 28.25
N GLN A 7 -11.02 -40.78 28.59
CA GLN A 7 -9.69 -40.26 29.05
C GLN A 7 -8.50 -41.30 29.00
N ILE A 8 -7.20 -40.88 28.90
CA ILE A 8 -5.88 -41.56 29.29
C ILE A 8 -5.17 -42.47 28.22
N ASN A 9 -3.82 -42.61 28.02
CA ASN A 9 -2.56 -41.79 28.21
C ASN A 9 -1.22 -42.44 27.64
N ILE A 10 -0.34 -41.62 26.99
CA ILE A 10 1.18 -41.53 27.01
C ILE A 10 2.12 -42.77 26.70
N LYS A 11 3.08 -42.68 25.72
CA LYS A 11 4.59 -42.58 25.88
C LYS A 11 5.54 -42.88 24.68
N ASN A 12 6.39 -41.89 24.32
CA ASN A 12 7.64 -41.80 23.49
C ASN A 12 7.84 -42.26 21.99
N THR A 13 7.88 -41.26 21.05
CA THR A 13 8.92 -40.90 20.00
C THR A 13 9.16 -41.56 18.59
N PHE A 14 9.50 -40.67 17.62
CA PHE A 14 10.43 -40.75 16.43
C PHE A 14 10.01 -41.16 14.97
N SER A 15 9.60 -40.15 14.18
CA SER A 15 10.10 -39.70 12.83
C SER A 15 10.17 -40.55 11.52
N LYS A 16 9.85 -39.84 10.41
CA LYS A 16 10.20 -40.02 8.95
C LYS A 16 9.41 -41.03 8.08
N VAL A 17 8.77 -40.51 7.02
CA VAL A 17 8.33 -41.19 5.78
C VAL A 17 8.56 -40.23 4.57
N VAL A 18 8.47 -40.74 3.33
CA VAL A 18 8.75 -40.07 2.04
C VAL A 18 7.58 -40.29 1.07
N ASP A 19 7.29 -39.33 0.18
CA ASP A 19 6.65 -39.53 -1.14
C ASP A 19 7.05 -38.34 -2.07
N VAL A 20 7.38 -38.46 -3.37
CA VAL A 20 6.73 -39.04 -4.58
C VAL A 20 5.82 -38.02 -5.30
N LYS A 21 5.91 -37.96 -6.64
CA LYS A 21 5.37 -36.88 -7.51
C LYS A 21 4.42 -37.41 -8.59
N LEU A 22 3.44 -36.59 -8.96
CA LEU A 22 2.70 -36.64 -10.24
C LEU A 22 3.11 -35.47 -11.15
N LYS A 23 2.67 -35.49 -12.42
CA LYS A 23 3.18 -34.61 -13.49
C LYS A 23 2.08 -34.31 -14.52
N PHE A 24 1.95 -33.03 -14.90
CA PHE A 24 1.08 -32.55 -15.98
C PHE A 24 1.88 -31.76 -17.03
N VAL A 25 1.27 -31.50 -18.19
CA VAL A 25 1.86 -30.80 -19.35
C VAL A 25 0.76 -29.97 -20.02
N ILE A 26 1.04 -28.71 -20.34
CA ILE A 26 0.15 -27.77 -21.05
C ILE A 26 0.96 -27.10 -22.18
N ASN A 27 0.30 -26.70 -23.27
CA ASN A 27 0.92 -26.23 -24.51
C ASN A 27 0.60 -24.76 -24.84
N ASP A 28 1.47 -24.19 -25.69
CA ASP A 28 1.27 -23.04 -26.58
C ASP A 28 1.10 -21.60 -26.07
N LYS A 29 2.15 -20.80 -26.36
CA LYS A 29 2.14 -19.56 -27.17
C LYS A 29 1.01 -18.53 -26.94
N ASP A 30 1.34 -17.42 -26.25
CA ASP A 30 1.10 -16.06 -26.78
C ASP A 30 2.02 -15.02 -26.09
N ASP A 31 2.48 -14.00 -26.82
CA ASP A 31 3.52 -13.05 -26.36
C ASP A 31 2.91 -11.69 -25.95
N SER A 32 2.34 -11.60 -24.75
CA SER A 32 1.75 -10.36 -24.22
C SER A 32 1.98 -10.19 -22.71
N TYR A 33 2.09 -8.93 -22.24
CA TYR A 33 2.73 -8.60 -20.96
C TYR A 33 1.88 -7.71 -20.05
N ASP A 34 1.75 -8.07 -18.76
CA ASP A 34 1.07 -7.25 -17.75
C ASP A 34 1.63 -7.36 -16.33
N GLU A 35 1.19 -6.42 -15.51
CA GLU A 35 1.34 -6.40 -14.05
C GLU A 35 0.61 -7.60 -13.42
N LEU A 36 1.38 -8.52 -12.83
CA LEU A 36 0.87 -9.68 -12.09
C LEU A 36 0.37 -9.29 -10.70
N PHE A 37 -0.90 -9.57 -10.40
CA PHE A 37 -1.55 -9.29 -9.13
C PHE A 37 -1.94 -10.60 -8.41
N PHE A 38 -2.21 -10.52 -7.10
CA PHE A 38 -2.55 -11.71 -6.30
C PHE A 38 -3.95 -12.27 -6.54
N ASN A 39 -4.76 -11.67 -7.43
CA ASN A 39 -6.13 -12.12 -7.74
C ASN A 39 -6.17 -13.17 -8.86
N ASP A 40 -5.06 -13.40 -9.55
CA ASP A 40 -5.08 -13.92 -10.93
C ASP A 40 -5.18 -15.46 -11.03
N ILE A 41 -5.66 -16.13 -9.96
CA ILE A 41 -6.16 -17.51 -10.01
C ILE A 41 -7.61 -17.48 -10.53
N LEU A 42 -7.76 -17.28 -11.85
CA LEU A 42 -9.05 -17.31 -12.54
C LEU A 42 -9.16 -18.60 -13.36
N PRO A 43 -10.15 -19.47 -13.11
CA PRO A 43 -10.27 -20.75 -13.83
C PRO A 43 -10.37 -20.56 -15.34
N SER A 44 -9.91 -21.57 -16.08
CA SER A 44 -10.15 -21.72 -17.52
C SER A 44 -11.64 -21.94 -17.81
N ILE A 45 -12.05 -21.65 -19.04
CA ILE A 45 -13.42 -21.78 -19.51
C ILE A 45 -13.37 -22.61 -20.80
N GLU A 46 -13.94 -23.80 -20.77
CA GLU A 46 -14.40 -24.50 -21.97
C GLU A 46 -15.92 -24.62 -21.89
N THR A 47 -16.57 -24.51 -23.04
CA THR A 47 -18.02 -24.58 -23.21
C THR A 47 -18.36 -25.81 -24.04
N ASP A 48 -19.22 -26.68 -23.53
CA ASP A 48 -19.97 -27.61 -24.37
C ASP A 48 -21.35 -27.86 -23.76
N ASP A 49 -22.37 -27.94 -24.61
CA ASP A 49 -23.76 -28.17 -24.22
C ASP A 49 -24.02 -29.67 -23.99
N THR A 50 -24.73 -30.05 -22.91
CA THR A 50 -25.90 -30.96 -22.99
C THR A 50 -26.64 -31.17 -21.67
N GLU A 51 -27.97 -31.03 -21.76
CA GLU A 51 -29.10 -31.67 -21.04
C GLU A 51 -29.06 -32.00 -19.52
N GLN A 52 -30.27 -31.98 -18.94
CA GLN A 52 -30.52 -32.03 -17.49
C GLN A 52 -30.63 -33.45 -16.95
N THR A 53 -30.44 -33.62 -15.63
CA THR A 53 -31.35 -34.47 -14.83
C THR A 53 -31.36 -34.04 -13.36
N GLU A 54 -32.50 -34.13 -12.70
CA GLU A 54 -32.70 -33.71 -11.30
C GLU A 54 -32.26 -34.80 -10.31
N GLN A 55 -31.69 -34.43 -9.16
CA GLN A 55 -31.74 -35.26 -7.96
C GLN A 55 -31.65 -34.45 -6.66
N GLU A 56 -32.27 -34.96 -5.60
CA GLU A 56 -32.66 -34.21 -4.39
C GLU A 56 -31.54 -34.06 -3.35
N ASP A 57 -31.54 -32.92 -2.64
CA ASP A 57 -30.69 -32.68 -1.47
C ASP A 57 -30.88 -33.74 -0.37
N THR A 58 -29.78 -34.32 0.10
CA THR A 58 -29.75 -35.18 1.29
C THR A 58 -28.63 -34.75 2.25
N LEU A 59 -28.98 -34.52 3.52
CA LEU A 59 -28.00 -34.18 4.57
C LEU A 59 -27.07 -35.36 4.85
N PHE A 60 -25.82 -35.27 4.40
CA PHE A 60 -24.76 -36.21 4.79
C PHE A 60 -24.03 -35.76 6.06
N SER A 61 -24.43 -36.33 7.20
CA SER A 61 -23.64 -36.27 8.43
C SER A 61 -22.61 -37.42 8.46
N THR A 62 -21.35 -37.14 8.11
CA THR A 62 -20.29 -38.17 8.05
C THR A 62 -19.69 -38.46 9.43
N SER A 63 -20.31 -39.36 10.21
CA SER A 63 -19.74 -39.84 11.47
C SER A 63 -18.80 -41.03 11.23
N PHE A 64 -17.48 -40.82 11.33
CA PHE A 64 -16.51 -41.90 11.23
C PHE A 64 -16.38 -42.65 12.56
N SER A 65 -16.75 -43.92 12.58
CA SER A 65 -16.40 -44.85 13.67
C SER A 65 -15.47 -45.93 13.13
N THR A 66 -14.33 -46.13 13.79
CA THR A 66 -13.44 -47.26 13.49
C THR A 66 -13.64 -48.37 14.52
N THR A 67 -13.73 -49.61 14.05
CA THR A 67 -13.85 -50.79 14.92
C THR A 67 -12.53 -51.54 14.92
N VAL A 68 -11.75 -51.36 15.99
CA VAL A 68 -10.48 -52.07 16.18
C VAL A 68 -10.77 -53.56 16.42
N PRO A 69 -10.11 -54.49 15.70
CA PRO A 69 -10.20 -55.92 15.98
C PRO A 69 -9.74 -56.28 17.40
N ALA A 70 -10.38 -57.28 18.02
CA ALA A 70 -10.29 -57.48 19.46
C ALA A 70 -9.03 -58.24 19.95
N ILE A 71 -7.86 -57.58 19.94
CA ILE A 71 -6.74 -57.86 20.87
C ILE A 71 -6.23 -56.54 21.48
N ALA A 72 -7.02 -55.96 22.38
CA ALA A 72 -6.60 -54.96 23.38
C ALA A 72 -7.63 -54.97 24.51
N LYS A 73 -7.20 -54.95 25.78
CA LYS A 73 -8.12 -55.14 26.93
C LYS A 73 -8.82 -53.86 27.42
N GLU A 74 -8.44 -52.69 26.91
CA GLU A 74 -9.05 -51.41 27.25
C GLU A 74 -9.38 -50.63 25.97
N LYS A 75 -10.55 -49.97 25.93
CA LYS A 75 -10.99 -49.17 24.78
C LYS A 75 -10.43 -47.76 24.86
N VAL A 76 -9.52 -47.41 23.95
CA VAL A 76 -9.13 -46.02 23.70
C VAL A 76 -10.10 -45.40 22.67
N THR A 77 -10.67 -44.25 23.00
CA THR A 77 -11.48 -43.44 22.06
C THR A 77 -10.66 -42.25 21.59
N ILE A 78 -10.50 -42.09 20.28
CA ILE A 78 -9.73 -41.00 19.67
C ILE A 78 -10.70 -40.06 18.94
N GLU A 79 -10.91 -38.86 19.46
CA GLU A 79 -11.59 -37.79 18.72
C GLU A 79 -10.60 -37.09 17.77
N LEU A 80 -10.72 -37.40 16.47
CA LEU A 80 -9.94 -36.78 15.40
C LEU A 80 -10.70 -35.58 14.82
N GLU A 81 -10.22 -34.36 15.10
CA GLU A 81 -10.70 -33.14 14.45
C GLU A 81 -10.06 -32.98 13.06
N THR A 82 -10.43 -33.86 12.10
CA THR A 82 -9.95 -33.78 10.71
C THR A 82 -10.72 -32.74 9.91
N ARG A 83 -10.09 -31.61 9.57
CA ARG A 83 -10.57 -30.73 8.50
C ARG A 83 -10.16 -31.32 7.16
N VAL A 84 -11.16 -31.84 6.44
CA VAL A 84 -11.03 -32.33 5.07
C VAL A 84 -11.26 -31.17 4.12
N ARG A 85 -10.44 -31.05 3.06
CA ARG A 85 -10.75 -30.18 1.92
C ARG A 85 -11.45 -31.01 0.85
N PRO A 86 -12.60 -30.58 0.29
CA PRO A 86 -12.91 -30.93 -1.08
C PRO A 86 -11.87 -30.23 -1.98
N ILE A 87 -11.32 -30.97 -2.93
CA ILE A 87 -10.70 -30.38 -4.12
C ILE A 87 -11.72 -30.63 -5.24
N LEU A 88 -12.10 -29.59 -5.97
CA LEU A 88 -12.78 -29.76 -7.24
C LEU A 88 -11.73 -30.24 -8.23
N ASP A 89 -11.92 -31.43 -8.79
CA ASP A 89 -11.11 -31.94 -9.89
C ASP A 89 -11.29 -31.05 -11.13
N ASP A 90 -10.31 -31.05 -12.03
CA ASP A 90 -10.26 -30.11 -13.17
C ASP A 90 -11.41 -30.36 -14.20
N GLY A 91 -12.16 -31.44 -14.04
CA GLY A 91 -13.50 -31.65 -14.61
C GLY A 91 -14.58 -31.82 -13.52
N LEU A 92 -15.62 -30.99 -13.57
CA LEU A 92 -16.65 -30.82 -12.52
C LEU A 92 -17.66 -31.99 -12.33
N THR A 93 -17.26 -33.23 -12.66
CA THR A 93 -18.12 -34.44 -12.61
C THR A 93 -17.48 -35.66 -11.95
N GLY A 94 -16.26 -35.54 -11.41
CA GLY A 94 -15.57 -36.61 -10.69
C GLY A 94 -16.04 -36.81 -9.23
N PRO A 95 -15.94 -38.02 -8.65
CA PRO A 95 -16.23 -38.27 -7.24
C PRO A 95 -15.16 -37.62 -6.33
N LEU A 96 -15.61 -37.04 -5.21
CA LEU A 96 -14.75 -36.31 -4.25
C LEU A 96 -13.60 -37.16 -3.70
N GLU A 97 -12.36 -36.86 -4.12
CA GLU A 97 -11.15 -37.27 -3.39
C GLU A 97 -10.80 -36.28 -2.27
N TYR A 98 -10.21 -36.82 -1.19
CA TYR A 98 -10.06 -36.12 0.08
C TYR A 98 -8.61 -36.12 0.56
N GLN A 99 -8.01 -34.93 0.71
CA GLN A 99 -6.70 -34.77 1.35
C GLN A 99 -6.81 -34.27 2.80
N ILE A 100 -6.02 -34.88 3.68
CA ILE A 100 -6.02 -34.63 5.13
C ILE A 100 -5.01 -33.53 5.47
N TYR A 101 -5.49 -32.30 5.68
CA TYR A 101 -4.62 -31.13 5.90
C TYR A 101 -4.26 -30.84 7.37
N ARG A 102 -4.96 -31.43 8.34
CA ARG A 102 -4.67 -31.27 9.78
C ARG A 102 -5.15 -32.52 10.53
N ALA A 103 -4.24 -33.20 11.23
CA ALA A 103 -4.56 -34.20 12.24
C ALA A 103 -4.13 -33.66 13.60
N LYS A 104 -5.09 -33.46 14.51
CA LYS A 104 -4.86 -32.92 15.85
C LYS A 104 -5.15 -34.01 16.87
N PHE A 105 -4.09 -34.58 17.44
CA PHE A 105 -4.20 -35.53 18.54
C PHE A 105 -4.40 -34.77 19.85
N ASN A 106 -5.57 -34.91 20.47
CA ASN A 106 -5.91 -34.21 21.70
C ASN A 106 -5.27 -34.84 22.96
N GLU A 107 -4.98 -36.15 22.93
CA GLU A 107 -4.12 -36.86 23.89
C GLU A 107 -3.11 -37.75 23.14
N SER A 108 -2.00 -38.11 23.79
CA SER A 108 -1.00 -39.03 23.22
C SER A 108 -1.44 -40.48 23.38
N ILE A 109 -1.49 -41.25 22.30
CA ILE A 109 -2.07 -42.62 22.26
C ILE A 109 -0.99 -43.67 21.99
N ASN A 110 -0.88 -44.65 22.90
CA ASN A 110 -0.16 -45.90 22.65
C ASN A 110 -1.05 -46.85 21.84
N LEU A 111 -0.48 -47.50 20.82
CA LEU A 111 -1.07 -48.66 20.16
C LEU A 111 -0.07 -49.81 20.23
N SER A 112 -0.52 -50.96 20.74
CA SER A 112 0.22 -52.22 20.79
C SER A 112 -0.41 -53.22 19.82
N PHE A 113 0.41 -53.93 19.05
CA PHE A 113 -0.03 -54.98 18.13
C PHE A 113 0.86 -56.21 18.28
N GLU A 114 0.26 -57.39 18.11
CA GLU A 114 0.92 -58.69 17.99
C GLU A 114 0.62 -59.26 16.58
N ASP A 115 1.38 -60.27 16.14
CA ASP A 115 1.26 -60.94 14.82
C ASP A 115 1.45 -60.06 13.57
N ASN A 116 2.48 -59.19 13.59
CA ASN A 116 3.15 -58.48 12.48
C ASN A 116 2.31 -57.61 11.50
N ASN A 117 1.02 -57.84 11.28
CA ASN A 117 0.25 -57.16 10.24
C ASN A 117 -0.69 -56.08 10.81
N LEU A 118 -0.17 -54.86 10.92
CA LEU A 118 -0.99 -53.69 11.27
C LEU A 118 -1.98 -53.43 10.14
N THR A 119 -3.23 -53.84 10.33
CA THR A 119 -4.30 -53.64 9.34
C THR A 119 -5.06 -52.37 9.64
N ILE A 120 -4.98 -51.40 8.73
CA ILE A 120 -5.73 -50.14 8.77
C ILE A 120 -6.88 -50.23 7.75
N ILE A 121 -8.11 -49.93 8.18
CA ILE A 121 -9.29 -49.88 7.31
C ILE A 121 -9.75 -48.43 7.23
N ILE A 122 -9.92 -47.92 6.00
CA ILE A 122 -10.41 -46.57 5.72
C ILE A 122 -11.51 -46.69 4.65
N GLY A 123 -12.75 -46.39 5.05
CA GLY A 123 -13.92 -46.75 4.25
C GLY A 123 -14.02 -48.26 4.07
N ASP A 124 -14.29 -48.68 2.85
CA ASP A 124 -14.37 -50.07 2.39
C ASP A 124 -13.00 -50.69 2.03
N LYS A 125 -11.91 -49.90 2.00
CA LYS A 125 -10.57 -50.41 1.67
C LYS A 125 -9.77 -50.79 2.92
N LYS A 126 -9.13 -51.98 2.84
CA LYS A 126 -8.32 -52.60 3.88
C LYS A 126 -6.86 -52.64 3.46
N PHE A 127 -6.00 -51.99 4.23
CA PHE A 127 -4.56 -51.91 4.02
C PHE A 127 -3.84 -52.71 5.11
N SER A 128 -3.11 -53.76 4.76
CA SER A 128 -2.24 -54.49 5.69
C SER A 128 -0.80 -53.98 5.55
N LEU A 129 -0.19 -53.59 6.66
CA LEU A 129 1.21 -53.20 6.73
C LEU A 129 1.99 -54.23 7.55
N ASP A 130 2.97 -54.89 6.92
CA ASP A 130 3.81 -55.90 7.55
C ASP A 130 4.94 -55.19 8.33
N VAL A 131 4.82 -55.17 9.66
CA VAL A 131 5.71 -54.46 10.58
C VAL A 131 6.66 -55.48 11.23
N PRO A 132 8.01 -55.30 11.18
CA PRO A 132 8.93 -56.41 11.45
C PRO A 132 8.94 -56.98 12.87
N GLU A 133 8.66 -56.15 13.89
CA GLU A 133 8.68 -56.49 15.32
C GLU A 133 7.71 -55.56 16.09
N SER A 134 7.30 -55.95 17.30
CA SER A 134 6.28 -55.24 18.09
C SER A 134 6.82 -54.00 18.84
N GLY A 135 6.03 -52.93 18.92
CA GLY A 135 6.47 -51.63 19.46
C GLY A 135 5.34 -50.67 19.87
N ILE A 136 5.72 -49.45 20.29
CA ILE A 136 4.84 -48.39 20.85
C ILE A 136 5.29 -47.01 20.30
N PHE A 137 4.38 -46.01 20.22
CA PHE A 137 4.59 -44.66 19.67
C PHE A 137 3.90 -43.55 20.49
N ASP A 138 4.27 -42.28 20.27
CA ASP A 138 3.74 -41.10 21.00
C ASP A 138 3.76 -39.84 20.13
N VAL A 139 2.86 -38.89 20.43
CA VAL A 139 2.81 -37.55 19.79
C VAL A 139 2.55 -36.50 20.85
N LYS A 140 3.28 -35.36 20.84
CA LYS A 140 3.08 -34.22 21.76
C LYS A 140 3.29 -32.86 21.06
N PRO A 141 2.52 -31.81 21.44
CA PRO A 141 2.68 -30.45 20.91
C PRO A 141 3.69 -29.61 21.71
N ILE A 142 4.28 -28.60 21.07
CA ILE A 142 5.14 -27.57 21.69
C ILE A 142 4.73 -26.19 21.14
N LEU A 143 4.80 -25.16 22.00
CA LEU A 143 4.44 -23.77 21.70
C LEU A 143 5.56 -22.84 22.19
N VAL A 144 5.99 -21.85 21.40
CA VAL A 144 7.12 -20.96 21.72
C VAL A 144 6.79 -19.52 21.31
N TYR A 145 6.98 -18.58 22.25
CA TYR A 145 6.95 -17.13 22.03
C TYR A 145 8.39 -16.56 22.05
N THR A 146 8.63 -15.48 21.30
CA THR A 146 9.77 -14.57 21.49
C THR A 146 9.33 -13.11 21.32
N HIS A 147 10.15 -12.16 21.81
CA HIS A 147 9.79 -10.76 22.06
C HIS A 147 11.04 -9.86 21.96
N LEU A 148 10.87 -8.53 21.90
CA LEU A 148 11.89 -7.45 21.95
C LEU A 148 12.67 -7.19 20.63
N PRO A 149 13.30 -6.00 20.44
CA PRO A 149 13.12 -4.68 21.09
C PRO A 149 12.80 -3.54 20.08
N VAL A 150 12.72 -2.28 20.55
CA VAL A 150 12.35 -1.07 19.79
C VAL A 150 13.39 0.05 19.94
N LEU A 151 13.64 0.85 18.89
CA LEU A 151 14.06 2.28 18.84
C LEU A 151 13.98 2.73 17.36
N ASN A 152 13.04 3.55 16.89
CA ASN A 152 12.79 5.00 17.11
C ASN A 152 13.84 5.96 16.52
N GLU A 153 13.51 6.65 15.43
CA GLU A 153 13.05 8.07 15.43
C GLU A 153 12.36 8.40 14.07
N LYS A 154 11.09 8.82 14.05
CA LYS A 154 10.63 10.23 14.07
C LYS A 154 11.18 11.12 12.92
N ARG A 155 10.32 11.41 11.94
CA ARG A 155 10.27 12.72 11.27
C ARG A 155 8.86 13.31 11.38
N VAL A 156 8.77 14.63 11.46
CA VAL A 156 7.56 15.38 11.76
C VAL A 156 6.93 15.88 10.47
N ALA A 157 5.61 15.71 10.30
CA ALA A 157 4.85 16.41 9.28
C ALA A 157 4.54 17.83 9.77
N HIS A 158 4.94 18.86 9.03
CA HIS A 158 4.66 20.25 9.41
C HIS A 158 3.40 20.79 8.73
N GLY A 159 2.37 21.02 9.55
CA GLY A 159 1.46 22.16 9.43
C GLY A 159 0.55 22.22 8.20
N GLY A 160 -0.58 21.51 8.26
CA GLY A 160 -1.83 22.05 7.70
C GLY A 160 -2.12 23.42 8.34
N CYS A 161 -2.59 24.39 7.56
CA CYS A 161 -2.44 25.81 7.90
C CYS A 161 -3.35 26.31 9.05
N PRO A 162 -2.80 26.76 10.20
CA PRO A 162 -3.52 27.66 11.09
C PRO A 162 -3.51 29.07 10.49
N VAL A 163 -4.64 29.55 9.96
CA VAL A 163 -4.74 30.81 9.21
C VAL A 163 -4.51 32.07 10.09
N ASN A 164 -3.23 32.38 10.33
CA ASN A 164 -2.76 33.62 10.94
C ASN A 164 -1.80 34.35 9.98
N TYR A 165 -2.26 35.49 9.48
CA TYR A 165 -1.43 36.43 8.70
C TYR A 165 -0.32 37.03 9.58
N TYR A 166 0.91 37.12 9.07
CA TYR A 166 1.66 38.38 8.83
C TYR A 166 3.18 38.15 8.69
N SER A 167 3.75 38.55 7.55
CA SER A 167 5.02 39.29 7.50
C SER A 167 5.11 40.08 6.18
N TYR A 168 5.91 41.15 6.15
CA TYR A 168 6.04 42.09 5.04
C TYR A 168 7.38 41.90 4.31
N HIS A 169 7.41 42.12 3.00
CA HIS A 169 8.41 43.00 2.39
C HIS A 169 7.88 43.67 1.11
N PRO A 170 8.45 44.82 0.69
CA PRO A 170 7.69 45.82 -0.08
C PRO A 170 7.99 45.81 -1.59
N ILE A 171 6.94 45.98 -2.40
CA ILE A 171 7.06 46.34 -3.82
C ILE A 171 6.26 47.63 -4.08
N THR A 172 6.86 48.50 -4.90
CA THR A 172 6.53 49.90 -5.23
C THR A 172 5.05 50.32 -5.33
N MET A 173 4.76 51.52 -4.80
CA MET A 173 3.52 52.27 -5.08
C MET A 173 3.35 52.57 -6.59
N LYS A 174 2.40 51.90 -7.24
CA LYS A 174 1.69 52.28 -8.49
C LYS A 174 0.63 51.19 -8.74
N THR A 175 -0.67 51.44 -8.89
CA THR A 175 -1.45 52.69 -8.93
C THR A 175 -2.86 52.48 -8.36
N MET A 176 -3.30 53.28 -7.38
CA MET A 176 -4.72 53.39 -7.03
C MET A 176 -5.10 54.81 -6.60
N THR A 177 -5.62 55.58 -7.55
CA THR A 177 -6.60 56.64 -7.32
C THR A 177 -7.92 56.24 -7.99
N ASP A 178 -9.04 56.75 -7.50
CA ASP A 178 -10.38 56.59 -8.08
C ASP A 178 -11.02 55.18 -8.09
N LYS A 179 -11.35 54.68 -6.89
CA LYS A 179 -12.77 54.47 -6.48
C LYS A 179 -12.91 53.97 -5.02
N ALA A 180 -12.83 54.88 -4.06
CA ALA A 180 -13.06 54.56 -2.65
C ALA A 180 -14.56 54.48 -2.30
N ARG A 181 -15.16 53.27 -2.35
CA ARG A 181 -16.41 52.85 -1.65
C ARG A 181 -16.62 51.31 -1.83
N HIS A 182 -17.40 50.69 -0.94
CA HIS A 182 -17.99 49.31 -1.01
C HIS A 182 -17.15 48.05 -0.67
N GLY A 183 -15.85 48.12 -0.37
CA GLY A 183 -15.03 46.91 -0.10
C GLY A 183 -15.27 46.22 1.25
N TRP A 184 -16.18 45.23 1.30
CA TRP A 184 -16.20 44.17 2.34
C TRP A 184 -16.75 42.80 1.87
N PHE A 185 -17.29 42.73 0.64
CA PHE A 185 -17.74 41.50 0.00
C PHE A 185 -16.94 41.31 -1.30
N PHE A 186 -16.29 40.17 -1.43
CA PHE A 186 -15.31 39.84 -2.48
C PHE A 186 -15.61 38.48 -3.09
N LYS A 187 -15.02 38.19 -4.26
CA LYS A 187 -14.93 36.86 -4.86
C LYS A 187 -13.46 36.45 -4.98
N PHE A 188 -13.19 35.17 -4.77
CA PHE A 188 -11.86 34.57 -4.90
C PHE A 188 -11.98 33.07 -5.14
N PHE A 189 -11.69 32.62 -6.35
CA PHE A 189 -11.74 31.21 -6.75
C PHE A 189 -10.33 30.62 -6.68
N GLU A 190 -10.01 29.95 -5.57
CA GLU A 190 -8.63 29.53 -5.29
C GLU A 190 -8.06 28.56 -6.34
N GLY A 191 -6.90 28.90 -6.89
CA GLY A 191 -6.27 28.16 -7.99
C GLY A 191 -6.72 28.56 -9.40
N HIS A 192 -7.68 29.49 -9.51
CA HIS A 192 -8.00 30.24 -10.73
C HIS A 192 -7.60 31.72 -10.58
N ASP A 193 -7.98 32.34 -9.47
CA ASP A 193 -7.70 33.76 -9.18
C ASP A 193 -6.37 33.95 -8.44
N HIS A 194 -5.70 35.09 -8.66
CA HIS A 194 -4.44 35.45 -8.01
C HIS A 194 -4.58 36.39 -6.81
N GLU A 195 -5.68 37.14 -6.71
CA GLU A 195 -5.98 38.11 -5.64
C GLU A 195 -7.50 38.23 -5.43
N GLU A 196 -7.95 38.66 -4.24
CA GLU A 196 -9.37 38.86 -3.98
C GLU A 196 -9.94 40.09 -4.71
N THR A 197 -11.03 39.90 -5.48
CA THR A 197 -11.66 41.00 -6.23
C THR A 197 -12.99 41.42 -5.61
N PRO A 198 -13.30 42.73 -5.46
CA PRO A 198 -14.59 43.18 -4.95
C PRO A 198 -15.75 42.73 -5.85
N VAL A 199 -16.87 42.34 -5.25
CA VAL A 199 -18.11 41.99 -5.97
C VAL A 199 -18.61 43.18 -6.79
N THR A 200 -18.89 42.97 -8.08
CA THR A 200 -19.43 43.97 -9.01
C THR A 200 -20.96 43.97 -9.04
N GLU A 201 -21.58 44.81 -9.88
CA GLU A 201 -23.03 44.71 -10.14
C GLU A 201 -23.40 43.53 -11.06
N ASP A 202 -22.48 43.07 -11.90
CA ASP A 202 -22.67 41.91 -12.78
C ASP A 202 -22.65 40.60 -11.96
N ASP A 203 -21.73 40.50 -10.99
CA ASP A 203 -21.61 39.33 -10.09
C ASP A 203 -22.91 39.04 -9.32
N LEU A 204 -23.79 40.03 -9.14
CA LEU A 204 -25.03 39.92 -8.37
C LEU A 204 -26.00 38.87 -8.92
N GLU A 205 -25.87 38.50 -10.20
CA GLU A 205 -26.69 37.45 -10.79
C GLU A 205 -26.40 36.04 -10.26
N ASN A 206 -25.32 35.87 -9.47
CA ASN A 206 -24.90 34.63 -8.84
C ASN A 206 -25.45 34.44 -7.43
N PHE A 207 -26.02 35.49 -6.84
CA PHE A 207 -26.43 35.54 -5.44
C PHE A 207 -27.96 35.50 -5.25
N ASP A 208 -28.64 34.58 -5.94
CA ASP A 208 -30.07 34.32 -5.76
C ASP A 208 -30.39 33.49 -4.51
N ASP A 209 -29.40 32.77 -3.96
CA ASP A 209 -29.56 31.93 -2.78
C ASP A 209 -29.98 32.70 -1.50
N ASN A 210 -30.51 31.98 -0.51
CA ASN A 210 -31.08 32.57 0.70
C ASN A 210 -30.06 33.23 1.66
N PHE A 211 -28.76 33.06 1.44
CA PHE A 211 -27.69 33.76 2.16
C PHE A 211 -27.09 34.89 1.30
N GLY A 212 -26.61 34.60 0.10
CA GLY A 212 -26.04 35.55 -0.85
C GLY A 212 -26.99 36.72 -1.15
N SER A 213 -28.27 36.44 -1.39
CA SER A 213 -29.25 37.50 -1.65
C SER A 213 -29.47 38.42 -0.45
N LYS A 214 -29.21 37.97 0.78
CA LYS A 214 -29.23 38.80 2.01
C LYS A 214 -27.91 39.55 2.16
N LEU A 215 -26.79 38.92 1.84
CA LEU A 215 -25.46 39.53 1.83
C LEU A 215 -25.41 40.73 0.86
N VAL A 216 -25.93 40.57 -0.36
CA VAL A 216 -26.13 41.65 -1.34
C VAL A 216 -27.06 42.75 -0.83
N LYS A 217 -28.19 42.40 -0.19
CA LYS A 217 -29.13 43.39 0.40
C LYS A 217 -28.52 44.18 1.57
N LEU A 218 -27.47 43.66 2.21
CA LEU A 218 -26.68 44.37 3.23
C LEU A 218 -25.50 45.14 2.62
N TRP A 219 -24.86 44.63 1.58
CA TRP A 219 -23.78 45.28 0.84
C TRP A 219 -24.25 46.52 0.07
N LYS A 220 -25.46 46.48 -0.52
CA LYS A 220 -26.15 47.66 -1.07
C LYS A 220 -26.66 48.65 -0.01
N LYS A 221 -26.45 48.38 1.29
CA LYS A 221 -26.74 49.31 2.40
C LYS A 221 -25.43 49.83 3.00
N ASN A 222 -25.49 51.04 3.55
CA ASN A 222 -24.32 51.80 4.02
C ASN A 222 -23.49 50.97 5.03
N PRO A 223 -22.14 50.93 4.99
CA PRO A 223 -21.34 49.91 5.71
C PRO A 223 -21.56 49.80 7.23
N SER A 224 -22.07 50.85 7.87
CA SER A 224 -22.60 50.82 9.25
C SER A 224 -23.55 49.65 9.54
N SER A 225 -24.29 49.18 8.53
CA SER A 225 -25.22 48.05 8.59
C SER A 225 -24.56 46.68 8.73
N ALA A 226 -23.29 46.52 8.31
CA ALA A 226 -22.63 45.22 8.21
C ALA A 226 -22.15 44.64 9.55
N LYS A 227 -22.32 45.36 10.67
CA LYS A 227 -21.86 44.92 12.01
C LYS A 227 -22.43 43.57 12.47
N ASN A 228 -23.53 43.11 11.88
CA ASN A 228 -24.35 41.99 12.35
C ASN A 228 -24.18 40.69 11.53
N ILE A 229 -23.18 40.59 10.65
CA ILE A 229 -22.95 39.40 9.80
C ILE A 229 -21.56 38.79 9.92
N PHE A 230 -20.71 39.29 10.82
CA PHE A 230 -19.33 38.82 10.98
C PHE A 230 -19.12 37.87 12.17
N THR A 231 -20.21 37.29 12.67
CA THR A 231 -20.29 36.41 13.84
C THR A 231 -21.45 35.44 13.65
N MET A 232 -21.29 34.19 14.05
CA MET A 232 -22.33 33.16 13.93
C MET A 232 -23.63 33.57 14.63
N ARG A 233 -23.55 34.10 15.86
CA ARG A 233 -24.74 34.48 16.63
C ARG A 233 -25.58 35.56 15.93
N CYS A 234 -24.96 36.62 15.42
CA CYS A 234 -25.72 37.67 14.70
C CYS A 234 -26.19 37.23 13.30
N LEU A 235 -25.47 36.32 12.63
CA LEU A 235 -25.94 35.71 11.39
C LEU A 235 -27.29 35.00 11.63
N LEU A 236 -27.34 34.10 12.60
CA LEU A 236 -28.58 33.42 12.99
C LEU A 236 -29.65 34.38 13.52
N ASN A 237 -29.34 35.13 14.58
CA ASN A 237 -30.32 35.86 15.39
C ASN A 237 -30.68 37.25 14.86
N VAL A 238 -30.10 37.70 13.74
CA VAL A 238 -30.45 38.97 13.08
C VAL A 238 -30.71 38.81 11.59
N THR A 239 -30.02 37.90 10.90
CA THR A 239 -30.11 37.75 9.43
C THR A 239 -30.93 36.53 9.00
N LEU A 240 -30.97 35.47 9.81
CA LEU A 240 -31.70 34.20 9.54
C LEU A 240 -32.84 33.94 10.55
N VAL A 241 -33.43 35.00 11.12
CA VAL A 241 -34.49 34.93 12.15
C VAL A 241 -35.78 34.22 11.69
N LYS A 242 -36.06 34.23 10.38
CA LYS A 242 -37.29 33.64 9.81
C LYS A 242 -37.10 32.24 9.21
N THR A 243 -35.97 31.58 9.45
CA THR A 243 -35.71 30.21 8.99
C THR A 243 -35.75 29.23 10.15
N LYS A 244 -36.26 28.02 9.90
CA LYS A 244 -36.23 26.86 10.79
C LYS A 244 -34.77 26.45 10.97
N GLN A 245 -34.23 26.65 12.17
CA GLN A 245 -32.82 26.37 12.49
C GLN A 245 -32.70 25.00 13.16
N LYS A 246 -31.65 24.23 12.82
CA LYS A 246 -31.25 22.99 13.51
C LYS A 246 -29.76 23.05 13.80
N SER A 247 -29.38 22.82 15.05
CA SER A 247 -27.97 22.79 15.47
C SER A 247 -27.47 21.35 15.59
N PHE A 248 -26.22 21.11 15.23
CA PHE A 248 -25.50 19.85 15.33
C PHE A 248 -24.06 20.14 15.76
N VAL A 249 -23.41 19.17 16.41
CA VAL A 249 -22.04 19.34 16.92
C VAL A 249 -21.20 18.11 16.58
N VAL A 250 -19.99 18.36 16.09
CA VAL A 250 -18.94 17.36 15.84
C VAL A 250 -17.65 17.80 16.53
N ALA A 251 -16.85 16.84 16.96
CA ALA A 251 -15.53 17.05 17.54
C ALA A 251 -14.68 15.78 17.39
N ASP A 252 -13.51 15.84 16.77
CA ASP A 252 -12.62 14.69 16.69
C ASP A 252 -12.14 14.23 18.08
N GLY A 253 -12.11 15.15 19.05
CA GLY A 253 -11.93 14.83 20.47
C GLY A 253 -13.21 14.48 21.24
N ALA A 254 -14.33 14.16 20.57
CA ALA A 254 -15.57 13.67 21.18
C ALA A 254 -15.36 12.35 21.94
N ASN A 255 -14.61 11.44 21.31
CA ASN A 255 -14.31 10.08 21.74
C ASN A 255 -13.58 9.93 23.09
N ILE A 256 -13.15 11.05 23.70
CA ILE A 256 -12.40 11.13 24.95
C ILE A 256 -13.23 11.91 25.97
N SER A 257 -13.43 11.41 27.19
CA SER A 257 -14.07 12.21 28.26
C SER A 257 -13.19 13.39 28.72
N TRP A 258 -13.77 14.42 29.32
CA TRP A 258 -13.01 15.44 30.01
C TRP A 258 -12.37 14.91 31.31
N SER A 259 -11.16 15.35 31.58
CA SER A 259 -10.44 15.13 32.84
C SER A 259 -9.36 16.21 33.02
N GLU A 260 -8.85 16.34 34.24
CA GLU A 260 -7.70 17.20 34.55
C GLU A 260 -6.43 16.86 33.75
N GLU A 261 -6.27 15.59 33.34
CA GLU A 261 -5.18 15.12 32.49
C GLU A 261 -5.41 15.51 31.02
N ASN A 262 -6.66 15.49 30.57
CA ASN A 262 -7.07 15.65 29.18
C ASN A 262 -7.35 17.11 28.76
N LYS A 263 -7.43 18.05 29.71
CA LYS A 263 -7.89 19.43 29.48
C LYS A 263 -7.07 20.29 28.50
N LYS A 264 -5.85 19.87 28.13
CA LYS A 264 -4.99 20.56 27.16
C LYS A 264 -5.15 20.09 25.71
N ILE A 265 -5.91 19.02 25.46
CA ILE A 265 -6.18 18.49 24.12
C ILE A 265 -7.02 19.51 23.33
N ASP A 266 -6.74 19.72 22.04
CA ASP A 266 -7.74 20.40 21.20
C ASP A 266 -8.85 19.43 20.81
N ARG A 267 -10.08 19.76 21.22
CA ARG A 267 -11.27 18.99 20.88
C ARG A 267 -11.72 19.22 19.44
N HIS A 268 -11.23 20.29 18.80
CA HIS A 268 -11.57 20.73 17.43
C HIS A 268 -13.08 20.91 17.15
N ILE A 269 -13.88 21.17 18.18
CA ILE A 269 -15.34 21.31 18.11
C ILE A 269 -15.77 22.20 16.93
N ARG A 270 -16.82 21.78 16.23
CA ARG A 270 -17.55 22.57 15.23
C ARG A 270 -19.05 22.50 15.49
N PHE A 271 -19.71 23.65 15.35
CA PHE A 271 -21.15 23.69 15.13
C PHE A 271 -21.43 23.59 13.64
N ILE A 272 -22.38 22.73 13.30
CA ILE A 272 -23.06 22.74 12.00
C ILE A 272 -24.49 23.21 12.28
N VAL A 273 -24.93 24.28 11.63
CA VAL A 273 -26.32 24.76 11.72
C VAL A 273 -26.93 24.77 10.34
N THR A 274 -28.04 24.03 10.17
CA THR A 274 -28.85 24.10 8.96
C THR A 274 -30.02 25.07 9.15
N CYS A 275 -30.33 25.83 8.11
CA CYS A 275 -31.41 26.82 8.08
C CYS A 275 -32.22 26.66 6.80
N GLN A 276 -33.55 26.57 6.91
CA GLN A 276 -34.49 26.39 5.79
C GLN A 276 -35.69 27.32 5.97
N SER A 277 -36.48 27.61 4.92
CA SER A 277 -37.72 28.40 5.11
C SER A 277 -38.69 27.68 6.07
N ASN A 278 -39.61 28.45 6.66
CA ASN A 278 -40.71 27.89 7.47
C ASN A 278 -41.84 27.32 6.59
N ASP A 279 -41.80 27.54 5.28
CA ASP A 279 -42.71 26.94 4.31
C ASP A 279 -42.30 25.46 4.10
N ASP A 280 -43.00 24.52 4.76
CA ASP A 280 -42.62 23.09 4.88
C ASP A 280 -42.68 22.28 3.55
N HIS A 281 -42.56 22.93 2.38
CA HIS A 281 -42.79 22.35 1.04
C HIS A 281 -41.68 22.68 0.01
N LYS A 282 -40.44 22.25 0.28
CA LYS A 282 -39.47 21.63 -0.67
C LYS A 282 -38.12 21.34 0.02
N ARG A 283 -37.53 20.18 -0.27
CA ARG A 283 -36.10 19.88 -0.02
C ARG A 283 -35.37 19.72 -1.36
N PRO A 284 -34.06 19.99 -1.46
CA PRO A 284 -33.22 20.82 -0.57
C PRO A 284 -33.23 22.31 -0.97
N ILE A 285 -34.13 22.71 -1.87
CA ILE A 285 -34.29 24.00 -2.57
C ILE A 285 -34.06 25.30 -1.78
N ASP A 286 -34.19 25.31 -0.45
CA ASP A 286 -33.94 26.50 0.39
C ASP A 286 -32.86 26.30 1.48
N LEU A 287 -32.03 25.25 1.37
CA LEU A 287 -31.04 24.88 2.38
C LEU A 287 -29.84 25.85 2.44
N ILE A 288 -29.62 26.43 3.62
CA ILE A 288 -28.35 27.04 4.05
C ILE A 288 -27.71 26.09 5.06
N PHE A 289 -26.43 25.80 4.90
CA PHE A 289 -25.60 24.95 5.76
C PHE A 289 -24.41 25.78 6.25
N ILE A 290 -24.30 25.97 7.57
CA ILE A 290 -23.32 26.89 8.17
C ILE A 290 -22.40 26.11 9.10
N VAL A 291 -21.08 26.24 8.93
CA VAL A 291 -20.08 25.58 9.78
C VAL A 291 -19.28 26.62 10.55
N SER A 292 -19.15 26.47 11.87
CA SER A 292 -18.50 27.45 12.74
C SER A 292 -17.69 26.82 13.87
N SER A 293 -16.63 27.51 14.32
CA SER A 293 -15.99 27.27 15.61
C SER A 293 -16.96 27.49 16.79
N PRO A 294 -16.69 26.97 18.00
CA PRO A 294 -17.53 27.23 19.18
C PRO A 294 -17.52 28.70 19.64
N HIS A 295 -16.58 29.53 19.18
CA HIS A 295 -16.50 30.95 19.52
C HIS A 295 -17.48 31.79 18.68
N LEU A 296 -18.79 31.59 18.88
CA LEU A 296 -19.88 32.09 18.03
C LEU A 296 -19.89 33.61 17.80
N ASP A 297 -19.43 34.39 18.78
CA ASP A 297 -19.35 35.86 18.73
C ASP A 297 -18.00 36.39 18.20
N SER A 298 -17.10 35.50 17.79
CA SER A 298 -15.80 35.86 17.23
C SER A 298 -15.89 36.43 15.82
N LYS A 299 -15.12 37.49 15.59
CA LYS A 299 -14.91 38.14 14.28
C LYS A 299 -13.58 37.73 13.66
N LYS A 300 -13.03 36.57 14.07
CA LYS A 300 -11.76 36.00 13.59
C LYS A 300 -11.83 34.49 13.34
N HIS A 301 -12.37 33.67 14.25
CA HIS A 301 -12.39 32.21 14.10
C HIS A 301 -13.29 31.72 12.95
N PHE A 302 -13.04 30.48 12.52
CA PHE A 302 -13.65 29.82 11.37
C PHE A 302 -15.19 29.97 11.29
N LEU A 303 -15.67 30.43 10.14
CA LEU A 303 -17.07 30.50 9.77
C LEU A 303 -17.21 30.40 8.24
N GLN A 304 -17.86 29.34 7.76
CA GLN A 304 -18.20 29.09 6.37
C GLN A 304 -19.71 28.88 6.20
N VAL A 305 -20.21 29.13 4.98
CA VAL A 305 -21.61 28.92 4.59
C VAL A 305 -21.66 28.30 3.20
N ALA A 306 -22.39 27.19 3.05
CA ALA A 306 -22.86 26.69 1.76
C ALA A 306 -24.37 26.96 1.65
N ALA A 307 -24.86 27.48 0.52
CA ALA A 307 -26.27 27.83 0.35
C ALA A 307 -26.79 27.53 -1.05
N TRP A 308 -27.96 26.90 -1.15
CA TRP A 308 -28.51 26.45 -2.44
C TRP A 308 -29.07 27.61 -3.28
N SER A 309 -28.54 27.75 -4.50
CA SER A 309 -29.05 28.59 -5.59
C SER A 309 -30.06 27.81 -6.42
N ASN A 310 -31.25 28.39 -6.62
CA ASN A 310 -32.29 27.79 -7.46
C ASN A 310 -32.14 28.16 -8.93
N LYS A 311 -31.56 29.33 -9.24
CA LYS A 311 -31.22 29.73 -10.60
C LYS A 311 -30.10 28.87 -11.19
N HIS A 312 -29.03 28.67 -10.44
CA HIS A 312 -27.82 27.96 -10.89
C HIS A 312 -27.84 26.45 -10.58
N ARG A 313 -28.82 26.01 -9.77
CA ARG A 313 -28.98 24.64 -9.24
C ARG A 313 -27.65 24.12 -8.70
N ALA A 314 -27.16 24.77 -7.64
CA ALA A 314 -25.86 24.50 -7.04
C ALA A 314 -25.78 25.10 -5.63
N PHE A 315 -24.89 24.60 -4.78
CA PHE A 315 -24.47 25.31 -3.57
C PHE A 315 -23.45 26.40 -3.94
N ASN A 316 -23.73 27.66 -3.55
CA ASN A 316 -22.71 28.70 -3.46
C ASN A 316 -21.93 28.53 -2.15
N PHE A 317 -20.60 28.63 -2.21
CA PHE A 317 -19.71 28.50 -1.05
C PHE A 317 -19.16 29.87 -0.64
N TYR A 318 -19.22 30.18 0.66
CA TYR A 318 -18.81 31.45 1.22
C TYR A 318 -17.97 31.26 2.49
N GLN A 319 -16.96 32.11 2.67
CA GLN A 319 -16.11 32.13 3.87
C GLN A 319 -15.97 33.53 4.45
N ARG A 320 -15.92 33.63 5.78
CA ARG A 320 -15.67 34.88 6.50
C ARG A 320 -14.21 34.94 6.97
N ASN A 321 -13.41 35.86 6.42
CA ASN A 321 -11.97 35.93 6.72
C ASN A 321 -11.63 36.73 8.00
N ASN A 322 -10.36 36.74 8.42
CA ASN A 322 -9.89 37.45 9.62
C ASN A 322 -9.87 38.99 9.50
N LYS A 323 -9.94 39.55 8.27
CA LYS A 323 -10.03 40.99 7.98
C LYS A 323 -11.43 41.57 8.26
N LYS A 324 -12.44 40.70 8.45
CA LYS A 324 -13.89 40.99 8.48
C LYS A 324 -14.47 41.26 7.08
N GLU A 325 -14.08 40.42 6.13
CA GLU A 325 -14.64 40.38 4.79
C GLU A 325 -15.41 39.07 4.62
N TRP A 326 -16.38 39.07 3.72
CA TRP A 326 -16.98 37.85 3.19
C TRP A 326 -16.41 37.60 1.79
N TRP A 327 -15.97 36.38 1.54
CA TRP A 327 -15.49 35.91 0.25
C TRP A 327 -16.49 34.88 -0.31
N TRP A 328 -16.93 35.06 -1.56
CA TRP A 328 -17.56 34.02 -2.36
C TRP A 328 -16.45 33.19 -3.02
N LEU A 329 -16.45 31.88 -2.78
CA LEU A 329 -15.41 30.95 -3.20
C LEU A 329 -15.81 30.13 -4.44
N GLY A 330 -16.93 30.50 -5.07
CA GLY A 330 -17.53 29.80 -6.22
C GLY A 330 -18.74 28.96 -5.81
N ASN A 331 -19.14 28.05 -6.70
CA ASN A 331 -20.27 27.15 -6.47
C ASN A 331 -19.94 25.69 -6.83
N SER A 332 -20.91 24.78 -6.69
CA SER A 332 -20.74 23.35 -7.01
C SER A 332 -20.16 23.07 -8.41
N TRP A 333 -20.40 23.94 -9.40
CA TRP A 333 -19.83 23.83 -10.75
C TRP A 333 -18.37 24.27 -10.85
N ASN A 334 -17.81 24.94 -9.82
CA ASN A 334 -16.38 25.25 -9.72
C ASN A 334 -15.60 24.07 -9.14
N ALA A 335 -16.17 23.28 -8.23
CA ALA A 335 -15.53 22.05 -7.71
C ALA A 335 -15.12 21.10 -8.85
N LEU A 336 -15.97 20.99 -9.87
CA LEU A 336 -15.77 20.13 -11.03
C LEU A 336 -14.76 20.68 -12.06
N LYS A 337 -14.12 21.85 -11.84
CA LYS A 337 -13.17 22.43 -12.81
C LYS A 337 -11.72 22.26 -12.40
N TYR A 338 -10.86 21.82 -13.32
CA TYR A 338 -9.44 21.53 -13.07
C TYR A 338 -8.66 22.63 -12.29
N PRO A 339 -8.82 23.95 -12.56
CA PRO A 339 -8.08 24.97 -11.81
C PRO A 339 -8.43 25.04 -10.31
N THR A 340 -9.68 24.74 -9.95
CA THR A 340 -10.27 24.95 -8.61
C THR A 340 -10.54 23.66 -7.85
N ARG A 341 -10.55 22.50 -8.51
CA ARG A 341 -10.74 21.17 -7.91
C ARG A 341 -9.65 20.88 -6.87
N GLY A 342 -10.04 20.44 -5.66
CA GLY A 342 -9.10 20.12 -4.60
C GLY A 342 -8.43 21.34 -3.95
N LYS A 343 -9.03 22.53 -4.03
CA LYS A 343 -8.51 23.81 -3.50
C LYS A 343 -9.61 24.68 -2.91
N GLY A 344 -9.27 25.62 -2.03
CA GLY A 344 -10.25 26.49 -1.39
C GLY A 344 -11.26 25.68 -0.59
N PRO A 345 -12.58 25.73 -0.87
CA PRO A 345 -13.57 24.86 -0.23
C PRO A 345 -13.67 23.47 -0.90
N PHE A 346 -13.05 23.28 -2.07
CA PHE A 346 -13.22 22.08 -2.92
C PHE A 346 -12.18 20.99 -2.66
N ASP A 347 -11.42 21.09 -1.56
CA ASP A 347 -10.62 20.02 -0.96
C ASP A 347 -11.48 19.12 -0.04
N GLY A 348 -12.39 19.72 0.73
CA GLY A 348 -13.46 19.04 1.46
C GLY A 348 -14.67 18.74 0.57
N HIS A 349 -15.07 19.67 -0.31
CA HIS A 349 -16.23 19.56 -1.21
C HIS A 349 -15.83 19.17 -2.64
N VAL A 350 -15.00 18.12 -2.81
CA VAL A 350 -14.38 17.72 -4.10
C VAL A 350 -15.38 17.52 -5.25
N ASN A 351 -16.60 17.06 -4.94
CA ASN A 351 -17.66 16.80 -5.92
C ASN A 351 -18.71 17.92 -6.01
N GLY A 352 -18.51 19.03 -5.30
CA GLY A 352 -19.39 20.21 -5.30
C GLY A 352 -20.64 20.12 -4.42
N SER A 353 -20.88 18.99 -3.74
CA SER A 353 -22.02 18.84 -2.82
C SER A 353 -21.70 19.20 -1.37
N LEU A 354 -22.70 19.14 -0.49
CA LEU A 354 -22.48 19.12 0.95
C LEU A 354 -21.83 17.81 1.38
N VAL A 355 -20.91 17.88 2.34
CA VAL A 355 -20.19 16.73 2.86
C VAL A 355 -20.40 16.61 4.37
N MET A 356 -20.69 15.39 4.81
CA MET A 356 -20.62 14.95 6.19
C MET A 356 -19.81 13.65 6.18
N LYS A 357 -18.87 13.51 7.11
CA LYS A 357 -18.21 12.23 7.39
C LYS A 357 -18.99 11.52 8.50
N GLU A 358 -18.94 10.20 8.48
CA GLU A 358 -19.76 9.28 9.27
C GLU A 358 -21.24 9.36 8.90
N LEU A 359 -21.57 9.15 7.62
CA LEU A 359 -22.97 9.05 7.16
C LEU A 359 -23.69 7.74 7.56
N ASN A 360 -23.26 7.11 8.66
CA ASN A 360 -23.73 5.83 9.20
C ASN A 360 -23.48 5.75 10.72
N LYS A 361 -24.33 5.01 11.45
CA LYS A 361 -24.14 4.69 12.88
C LYS A 361 -22.80 3.95 13.08
N PRO A 362 -21.97 4.26 14.11
CA PRO A 362 -22.26 4.97 15.36
C PRO A 362 -22.15 6.51 15.36
N TRP A 363 -21.70 7.16 14.28
CA TRP A 363 -21.35 8.60 14.27
C TRP A 363 -20.28 8.94 15.33
N VAL A 364 -19.10 8.30 15.21
CA VAL A 364 -17.94 8.30 16.12
C VAL A 364 -17.58 9.68 16.72
N HIS A 365 -17.66 10.76 15.95
CA HIS A 365 -17.23 12.10 16.36
C HIS A 365 -18.40 13.10 16.54
N TRP A 366 -19.64 12.69 16.26
CA TRP A 366 -20.82 13.56 16.35
C TRP A 366 -21.63 13.30 17.63
N ASN A 367 -22.40 14.32 18.07
CA ASN A 367 -23.48 14.07 19.01
C ASN A 367 -24.55 13.15 18.37
N SER A 368 -24.88 12.03 19.01
CA SER A 368 -25.87 11.07 18.51
C SER A 368 -26.52 10.28 19.65
N GLN A 369 -27.47 9.40 19.31
CA GLN A 369 -28.01 8.42 20.28
C GLN A 369 -26.96 7.39 20.75
N SER A 370 -25.78 7.34 20.12
CA SER A 370 -24.65 6.51 20.54
C SER A 370 -23.68 7.24 21.48
N PHE A 371 -23.63 8.59 21.44
CA PHE A 371 -22.71 9.38 22.25
C PHE A 371 -23.19 10.82 22.49
N ILE A 372 -23.13 11.28 23.74
CA ILE A 372 -23.52 12.64 24.14
C ILE A 372 -22.26 13.53 24.23
N ILE A 373 -22.11 14.46 23.29
CA ILE A 373 -20.89 15.27 23.13
C ILE A 373 -20.60 16.27 24.26
N SER A 374 -21.49 16.36 25.26
CA SER A 374 -21.21 17.12 26.49
C SER A 374 -20.03 16.56 27.28
N ASP A 375 -19.74 15.27 27.11
CA ASP A 375 -18.88 14.56 28.07
C ASP A 375 -17.39 14.74 27.75
N CYS A 376 -17.06 15.36 26.60
CA CYS A 376 -15.73 15.82 26.24
C CYS A 376 -15.39 17.25 26.74
N LEU A 377 -16.37 17.99 27.27
CA LEU A 377 -16.24 19.36 27.78
C LEU A 377 -15.91 19.41 29.27
N ASP A 378 -15.26 20.49 29.70
CA ASP A 378 -15.14 20.83 31.13
C ASP A 378 -16.54 20.97 31.75
N PRO A 379 -16.84 20.40 32.94
CA PRO A 379 -18.12 20.58 33.63
C PRO A 379 -18.58 22.04 33.74
N GLU A 380 -17.63 22.98 33.87
CA GLU A 380 -17.89 24.42 33.97
C GLU A 380 -17.70 25.16 32.62
N ASP A 381 -17.56 24.45 31.50
CA ASP A 381 -17.42 25.07 30.17
C ASP A 381 -18.70 25.86 29.82
N PRO A 382 -18.63 27.20 29.58
CA PRO A 382 -19.81 28.00 29.23
C PRO A 382 -20.48 27.54 27.93
N LEU A 383 -19.80 26.75 27.08
CA LEU A 383 -20.38 26.12 25.91
C LEU A 383 -21.51 25.14 26.26
N ARG A 384 -21.51 24.52 27.46
CA ARG A 384 -22.60 23.66 27.93
C ARG A 384 -23.94 24.39 28.02
N HIS A 385 -23.90 25.71 28.25
CA HIS A 385 -25.06 26.61 28.40
C HIS A 385 -25.28 27.52 27.19
N GLU A 386 -24.58 27.26 26.07
CA GLU A 386 -24.86 27.94 24.81
C GLU A 386 -26.15 27.38 24.21
N PRO A 387 -27.17 28.20 23.86
CA PRO A 387 -28.41 27.69 23.29
C PRO A 387 -28.25 26.82 22.02
N LEU A 388 -27.22 27.04 21.18
CA LEU A 388 -26.92 26.14 20.06
C LEU A 388 -26.38 24.77 20.49
N PHE A 389 -25.76 24.67 21.67
CA PHE A 389 -25.28 23.42 22.24
C PHE A 389 -26.38 22.70 23.03
N GLU A 390 -27.16 23.42 23.83
CA GLU A 390 -28.31 22.86 24.55
C GLU A 390 -29.37 22.30 23.58
N ASN A 391 -29.66 23.01 22.49
CA ASN A 391 -30.63 22.60 21.47
C ASN A 391 -29.97 21.87 20.27
N ARG A 392 -28.85 21.18 20.50
CA ARG A 392 -28.21 20.33 19.49
C ARG A 392 -29.08 19.09 19.21
N LEU A 393 -29.08 18.66 17.95
CA LEU A 393 -29.75 17.46 17.49
C LEU A 393 -28.73 16.35 17.17
N ASP A 394 -29.24 15.13 17.05
CA ASP A 394 -28.46 13.94 16.74
C ASP A 394 -28.03 13.86 15.27
N ALA A 395 -26.85 13.27 15.06
CA ALA A 395 -26.20 13.10 13.76
C ALA A 395 -27.08 12.46 12.68
N ASN A 396 -27.95 11.51 13.04
CA ASN A 396 -28.86 10.85 12.08
C ASN A 396 -29.84 11.84 11.42
N ILE A 397 -30.19 12.96 12.08
CA ILE A 397 -31.04 14.00 11.50
C ILE A 397 -30.25 14.86 10.50
N LEU A 398 -28.94 15.05 10.72
CA LEU A 398 -28.05 15.73 9.76
C LEU A 398 -27.73 14.83 8.57
N GLU A 399 -27.45 13.55 8.81
CA GLU A 399 -27.18 12.53 7.81
C GLU A 399 -28.27 12.52 6.72
N ASN A 400 -29.54 12.49 7.12
CA ASN A 400 -30.66 12.55 6.17
C ASN A 400 -30.68 13.87 5.37
N ILE A 401 -30.37 15.01 5.98
CA ILE A 401 -30.30 16.31 5.27
C ILE A 401 -29.17 16.33 4.25
N VAL A 402 -28.02 15.71 4.56
CA VAL A 402 -26.88 15.63 3.64
C VAL A 402 -27.12 14.58 2.54
N LYS A 403 -27.68 13.41 2.86
CA LYS A 403 -28.07 12.39 1.87
C LYS A 403 -29.10 12.95 0.86
N ASP A 404 -30.11 13.71 1.33
CA ASP A 404 -31.04 14.45 0.47
C ASP A 404 -30.31 15.45 -0.46
N ALA A 405 -29.39 16.25 0.10
CA ALA A 405 -28.68 17.29 -0.63
C ALA A 405 -27.71 16.74 -1.70
N VAL A 406 -27.01 15.66 -1.38
CA VAL A 406 -26.14 14.92 -2.31
C VAL A 406 -26.97 14.30 -3.44
N SER A 407 -28.12 13.70 -3.12
CA SER A 407 -29.00 13.09 -4.12
C SER A 407 -29.58 14.11 -5.10
N GLU A 408 -30.07 15.26 -4.62
CA GLU A 408 -30.52 16.34 -5.52
C GLU A 408 -29.37 16.88 -6.37
N TRP A 409 -28.19 17.14 -5.79
CA TRP A 409 -27.03 17.61 -6.56
C TRP A 409 -26.65 16.62 -7.67
N ASN A 410 -26.68 15.31 -7.42
CA ASN A 410 -26.38 14.31 -8.45
C ASN A 410 -27.44 14.26 -9.56
N ASN A 411 -28.74 14.36 -9.22
CA ASN A 411 -29.82 14.48 -10.21
C ASN A 411 -29.65 15.76 -11.06
N VAL A 412 -29.51 16.91 -10.41
CA VAL A 412 -29.25 18.24 -10.99
C VAL A 412 -28.05 18.23 -11.93
N ARG A 413 -26.96 17.57 -11.51
CA ARG A 413 -25.71 17.48 -12.26
C ARG A 413 -25.95 16.78 -13.58
N LEU A 414 -26.45 15.54 -13.52
CA LEU A 414 -26.72 14.74 -14.71
C LEU A 414 -27.80 15.34 -15.62
N ASP A 415 -28.84 15.99 -15.05
CA ASP A 415 -29.87 16.69 -15.83
C ASP A 415 -29.31 17.85 -16.66
N LYS A 416 -28.32 18.60 -16.14
CA LYS A 416 -27.69 19.69 -16.87
C LYS A 416 -26.68 19.19 -17.90
N CYS A 417 -26.00 18.08 -17.63
CA CYS A 417 -25.10 17.41 -18.57
C CYS A 417 -25.84 16.71 -19.72
N THR A 418 -27.16 16.47 -19.60
CA THR A 418 -27.99 15.83 -20.65
C THR A 418 -28.61 16.90 -21.57
N ASP A 419 -28.27 16.93 -22.87
CA ASP A 419 -28.99 17.82 -23.79
C ASP A 419 -30.44 17.35 -23.98
N PHE A 420 -31.39 18.26 -23.75
CA PHE A 420 -32.81 17.96 -23.89
C PHE A 420 -33.23 17.64 -25.35
N SER A 421 -32.44 18.03 -26.36
CA SER A 421 -32.80 17.85 -27.78
C SER A 421 -32.41 16.46 -28.28
N SER A 422 -31.12 16.13 -28.24
CA SER A 422 -30.55 14.85 -28.68
C SER A 422 -30.68 13.73 -27.65
N LEU A 423 -30.66 14.07 -26.36
CA LEU A 423 -30.41 13.20 -25.20
C LEU A 423 -28.95 12.78 -25.00
N ASP A 424 -27.99 13.35 -25.73
CA ASP A 424 -26.57 13.11 -25.46
C ASP A 424 -26.15 13.66 -24.09
N VAL A 425 -25.16 13.04 -23.45
CA VAL A 425 -24.68 13.42 -22.10
C VAL A 425 -23.19 13.79 -22.15
N SER A 426 -22.86 14.98 -21.66
CA SER A 426 -21.49 15.52 -21.54
C SER A 426 -20.88 15.34 -20.13
N ASP A 427 -19.62 15.75 -19.96
CA ASP A 427 -18.86 15.69 -18.69
C ASP A 427 -18.81 14.28 -18.06
N VAL A 428 -18.85 13.24 -18.90
CA VAL A 428 -19.05 11.85 -18.47
C VAL A 428 -17.85 11.27 -17.74
N ASP A 429 -16.64 11.66 -18.15
CA ASP A 429 -15.39 11.34 -17.48
C ASP A 429 -15.36 11.86 -16.03
N GLU A 430 -15.84 13.10 -15.80
CA GLU A 430 -15.81 13.71 -14.47
C GLU A 430 -16.70 13.02 -13.45
N PHE A 431 -17.87 12.51 -13.85
CA PHE A 431 -18.74 11.78 -12.93
C PHE A 431 -18.43 10.27 -12.87
N MET A 432 -17.89 9.66 -13.92
CA MET A 432 -17.43 8.25 -13.88
C MET A 432 -16.23 8.02 -12.96
N ARG A 433 -15.44 9.07 -12.66
CA ARG A 433 -14.40 9.04 -11.61
C ARG A 433 -14.90 8.60 -10.23
N GLN A 434 -16.18 8.81 -9.93
CA GLN A 434 -16.83 8.42 -8.67
C GLN A 434 -17.29 6.94 -8.65
N ILE A 435 -17.33 6.28 -9.82
CA ILE A 435 -17.82 4.91 -9.98
C ILE A 435 -16.64 3.92 -10.09
N ILE A 436 -15.55 4.35 -10.72
CA ILE A 436 -14.39 3.52 -11.06
C ILE A 436 -13.26 3.65 -10.02
N ASP A 437 -13.16 4.79 -9.35
CA ASP A 437 -12.20 5.08 -8.27
C ASP A 437 -12.96 5.75 -7.10
N ASN A 438 -12.26 6.15 -6.04
CA ASN A 438 -12.85 6.90 -4.93
C ASN A 438 -12.36 8.34 -4.93
N THR A 439 -13.28 9.31 -4.97
CA THR A 439 -12.91 10.73 -4.95
C THR A 439 -12.73 11.26 -3.51
N THR A 440 -13.41 10.65 -2.53
CA THR A 440 -13.22 10.90 -1.10
C THR A 440 -13.52 9.63 -0.28
N TYR A 441 -13.34 9.71 1.04
CA TYR A 441 -13.68 8.64 1.99
C TYR A 441 -14.88 9.03 2.84
N ASN A 442 -15.59 8.04 3.36
CA ASN A 442 -16.37 8.14 4.59
C ASN A 442 -15.65 7.39 5.73
N ILE A 443 -16.20 7.42 6.94
CA ILE A 443 -15.67 6.73 8.13
C ILE A 443 -16.78 5.86 8.72
N ILE A 444 -16.44 4.64 9.12
CA ILE A 444 -17.32 3.69 9.79
C ILE A 444 -16.60 3.04 10.98
N ALA A 445 -17.36 2.58 11.96
CA ALA A 445 -16.86 1.82 13.10
C ALA A 445 -17.88 0.74 13.51
N ILE A 446 -17.47 -0.20 14.35
CA ILE A 446 -18.39 -1.15 14.97
C ILE A 446 -19.31 -0.38 15.92
N ASN A 447 -20.62 -0.63 15.87
CA ASN A 447 -21.60 -0.07 16.81
C ASN A 447 -21.52 -0.74 18.20
N LYS A 448 -20.33 -0.73 18.81
CA LYS A 448 -20.06 -1.12 20.20
C LYS A 448 -18.91 -0.26 20.76
N GLU A 449 -19.12 0.31 21.94
CA GLU A 449 -18.11 1.11 22.62
C GLU A 449 -16.92 0.22 23.02
N PHE A 450 -15.70 0.62 22.68
CA PHE A 450 -14.47 -0.14 22.92
C PHE A 450 -14.24 -0.44 24.41
N SER A 451 -14.60 0.50 25.30
CA SER A 451 -14.52 0.33 26.76
C SER A 451 -15.43 -0.82 27.27
N SER A 452 -16.52 -1.10 26.56
CA SER A 452 -17.56 -2.07 26.91
C SER A 452 -17.30 -3.50 26.40
N ILE A 453 -16.17 -3.71 25.72
CA ILE A 453 -15.85 -5.00 25.10
C ILE A 453 -15.30 -5.96 26.16
N THR A 454 -16.02 -7.07 26.34
CA THR A 454 -15.59 -8.22 27.13
C THR A 454 -14.93 -9.27 26.22
N PRO A 455 -13.99 -10.10 26.72
CA PRO A 455 -13.38 -11.17 25.91
C PRO A 455 -14.38 -12.20 25.35
N GLN A 456 -15.60 -12.26 25.89
CA GLN A 456 -16.67 -13.17 25.48
C GLN A 456 -17.54 -12.64 24.32
N ASP A 457 -17.37 -11.38 23.92
CA ASP A 457 -18.15 -10.76 22.85
C ASP A 457 -17.78 -11.28 21.45
N GLU A 458 -18.76 -11.29 20.55
CA GLU A 458 -18.54 -11.34 19.10
C GLU A 458 -18.66 -9.92 18.52
N LEU A 459 -17.69 -9.52 17.72
CA LEU A 459 -17.61 -8.19 17.12
C LEU A 459 -17.88 -8.29 15.61
N PHE A 460 -18.98 -7.68 15.17
CA PHE A 460 -19.40 -7.66 13.76
C PHE A 460 -18.69 -6.53 13.02
N LEU A 461 -17.97 -6.87 11.95
CA LEU A 461 -17.12 -5.94 11.21
C LEU A 461 -17.90 -5.27 10.05
N PRO A 462 -17.63 -3.99 9.73
CA PRO A 462 -18.28 -3.32 8.59
C PRO A 462 -17.99 -4.00 7.25
N ALA A 463 -19.03 -4.43 6.53
CA ALA A 463 -18.87 -5.09 5.23
C ALA A 463 -18.22 -4.18 4.17
N SER A 464 -18.42 -2.86 4.27
CA SER A 464 -17.79 -1.81 3.46
C SER A 464 -16.26 -1.74 3.57
N PHE A 465 -15.67 -2.38 4.59
CA PHE A 465 -14.22 -2.58 4.67
C PHE A 465 -13.74 -3.73 3.77
N PHE A 466 -14.57 -4.72 3.46
CA PHE A 466 -14.17 -5.93 2.73
C PHE A 466 -14.60 -5.94 1.26
N ILE A 467 -15.64 -5.20 0.90
CA ILE A 467 -16.20 -5.05 -0.46
C ILE A 467 -16.83 -3.67 -0.62
N ASN A 468 -17.05 -3.22 -1.86
CA ASN A 468 -17.94 -2.07 -2.08
C ASN A 468 -19.39 -2.55 -1.98
N ILE A 469 -19.90 -2.56 -0.74
CA ILE A 469 -21.24 -3.06 -0.42
C ILE A 469 -22.36 -2.29 -1.14
N ASP A 470 -22.18 -1.00 -1.42
CA ASP A 470 -23.16 -0.22 -2.18
C ASP A 470 -23.24 -0.67 -3.65
N MET A 471 -22.09 -0.98 -4.30
CA MET A 471 -22.09 -1.58 -5.63
C MET A 471 -22.78 -2.95 -5.64
N ILE A 472 -22.56 -3.77 -4.61
CA ILE A 472 -23.21 -5.09 -4.45
C ILE A 472 -24.73 -4.92 -4.28
N ASN A 473 -25.17 -3.95 -3.49
CA ASN A 473 -26.58 -3.62 -3.30
C ASN A 473 -27.26 -3.11 -4.58
N GLN A 474 -26.51 -2.57 -5.56
CA GLN A 474 -27.05 -2.25 -6.89
C GLN A 474 -27.13 -3.47 -7.84
N LEU A 475 -26.76 -4.66 -7.37
CA LEU A 475 -26.82 -5.91 -8.12
C LEU A 475 -27.78 -6.93 -7.50
N SER A 476 -28.40 -6.67 -6.35
CA SER A 476 -29.28 -7.62 -5.63
C SER A 476 -30.46 -8.13 -6.46
N ASP A 477 -31.01 -7.28 -7.32
CA ASP A 477 -32.14 -7.61 -8.20
C ASP A 477 -31.74 -8.53 -9.37
N VAL A 478 -30.44 -8.83 -9.50
CA VAL A 478 -29.81 -9.56 -10.61
C VAL A 478 -28.94 -10.73 -10.12
N ILE A 479 -28.36 -10.60 -8.92
CA ILE A 479 -27.57 -11.61 -8.21
C ILE A 479 -27.95 -11.53 -6.73
N ASP A 480 -28.63 -12.56 -6.23
CA ASP A 480 -28.79 -12.82 -4.81
C ASP A 480 -27.46 -13.35 -4.23
N PHE A 481 -26.91 -12.73 -3.18
CA PHE A 481 -25.61 -13.08 -2.58
C PHE A 481 -25.78 -13.47 -1.10
N ASP A 482 -25.36 -14.68 -0.69
CA ASP A 482 -25.31 -15.10 0.72
C ASP A 482 -24.04 -14.55 1.41
N ILE A 483 -24.08 -13.24 1.67
CA ILE A 483 -23.01 -12.52 2.38
C ILE A 483 -23.36 -12.45 3.86
N SER A 484 -22.99 -13.51 4.58
CA SER A 484 -23.08 -13.56 6.05
C SER A 484 -22.22 -12.45 6.71
N PRO A 485 -22.72 -11.75 7.74
CA PRO A 485 -21.95 -10.71 8.45
C PRO A 485 -20.66 -11.24 9.07
N ILE A 486 -19.52 -10.69 8.64
CA ILE A 486 -18.20 -11.08 9.15
C ILE A 486 -18.08 -10.72 10.63
N LYS A 487 -17.65 -11.69 11.44
CA LYS A 487 -17.46 -11.52 12.88
C LYS A 487 -16.11 -12.04 13.37
N VAL A 488 -15.56 -11.34 14.35
CA VAL A 488 -14.32 -11.71 15.04
C VAL A 488 -14.56 -11.83 16.54
N ARG A 489 -13.85 -12.73 17.24
CA ARG A 489 -13.95 -12.82 18.70
C ARG A 489 -13.26 -11.62 19.35
N ALA A 490 -13.89 -11.08 20.38
CA ALA A 490 -13.36 -9.93 21.12
C ALA A 490 -12.03 -10.23 21.82
N ASP A 491 -11.80 -11.44 22.33
CA ASP A 491 -10.51 -11.80 22.96
C ASP A 491 -9.34 -11.69 21.98
N MET A 492 -9.49 -12.24 20.77
CA MET A 492 -8.47 -12.16 19.72
C MET A 492 -8.26 -10.72 19.23
N TYR A 493 -9.34 -9.95 19.08
CA TYR A 493 -9.26 -8.54 18.69
C TYR A 493 -8.57 -7.68 19.77
N LEU A 494 -8.91 -7.85 21.04
CA LEU A 494 -8.26 -7.16 22.16
C LEU A 494 -6.78 -7.55 22.29
N ASN A 495 -6.42 -8.81 22.01
CA ASN A 495 -5.03 -9.24 21.92
C ASN A 495 -4.28 -8.48 20.81
N SER A 496 -4.86 -8.36 19.60
CA SER A 496 -4.27 -7.63 18.47
C SER A 496 -4.12 -6.13 18.77
N ILE A 497 -5.15 -5.51 19.35
CA ILE A 497 -5.12 -4.10 19.80
C ILE A 497 -3.98 -3.85 20.80
N LYS A 498 -3.78 -4.78 21.75
CA LYS A 498 -2.66 -4.73 22.70
C LYS A 498 -1.31 -5.01 22.03
N LYS A 499 -1.23 -5.99 21.12
CA LYS A 499 -0.02 -6.39 20.38
C LYS A 499 0.53 -5.25 19.52
N TYR A 500 -0.35 -4.53 18.82
CA TYR A 500 0.04 -3.40 17.97
C TYR A 500 0.06 -2.05 18.70
N GLY A 501 -0.30 -2.03 19.99
CA GLY A 501 -0.24 -0.85 20.85
C GLY A 501 -1.14 0.28 20.34
N VAL A 502 -2.38 -0.06 19.97
CA VAL A 502 -3.31 0.88 19.33
C VAL A 502 -3.82 1.90 20.32
N CYS A 503 -3.83 3.17 19.93
CA CYS A 503 -4.18 4.30 20.80
C CYS A 503 -4.59 5.54 20.00
N LEU A 504 -5.29 6.49 20.64
CA LEU A 504 -5.43 7.86 20.13
C LEU A 504 -4.26 8.74 20.61
N LYS A 505 -3.85 9.67 19.75
CA LYS A 505 -2.82 10.68 20.03
C LYS A 505 -3.32 12.06 19.64
N ALA A 506 -2.82 13.08 20.33
CA ALA A 506 -2.98 14.47 19.95
C ALA A 506 -1.73 15.27 20.33
N GLU A 507 -1.43 16.32 19.58
CA GLU A 507 -0.57 17.41 20.04
C GLU A 507 -1.26 18.22 21.15
N LEU A 508 -0.56 18.45 22.26
CA LEU A 508 -1.05 19.29 23.36
C LEU A 508 -0.85 20.77 23.05
N LYS A 509 -1.88 21.59 23.36
CA LYS A 509 -1.81 23.05 23.21
C LYS A 509 -0.60 23.63 23.94
N ASP A 510 0.10 24.51 23.22
CA ASP A 510 1.27 25.27 23.67
C ASP A 510 2.51 24.44 24.08
N GLU A 511 2.55 23.13 23.80
CA GLU A 511 3.67 22.24 24.20
C GLU A 511 4.48 21.62 23.03
N ASN A 512 4.05 21.78 21.76
CA ASN A 512 4.67 21.15 20.56
C ASN A 512 5.01 19.66 20.75
N LYS A 513 4.06 18.91 21.33
CA LYS A 513 4.27 17.58 21.88
C LYS A 513 3.05 16.70 21.68
N THR A 514 3.17 15.76 20.75
CA THR A 514 2.23 14.63 20.62
C THR A 514 2.29 13.73 21.85
N VAL A 515 1.16 13.47 22.48
CA VAL A 515 1.01 12.49 23.58
C VAL A 515 -0.04 11.44 23.23
N VAL A 516 0.00 10.28 23.90
CA VAL A 516 -1.11 9.32 23.88
C VAL A 516 -2.18 9.82 24.85
N VAL A 517 -3.41 9.97 24.36
CA VAL A 517 -4.54 10.54 25.12
C VAL A 517 -5.57 9.49 25.54
N GLN A 518 -5.64 8.36 24.82
CA GLN A 518 -6.50 7.22 25.14
C GLN A 518 -5.86 5.94 24.58
N GLN A 519 -5.87 4.86 25.35
CA GLN A 519 -5.43 3.54 24.91
C GLN A 519 -6.60 2.78 24.26
N GLY A 520 -6.30 1.92 23.30
CA GLY A 520 -7.32 1.20 22.52
C GLY A 520 -7.74 1.94 21.26
N ASP A 521 -8.80 1.44 20.63
CA ASP A 521 -9.20 1.84 19.27
C ASP A 521 -10.14 3.06 19.22
N GLY A 522 -10.07 3.94 20.23
CA GLY A 522 -10.95 5.10 20.41
C GLY A 522 -12.20 4.78 21.24
N MET A 523 -13.29 5.54 21.03
CA MET A 523 -14.57 5.30 21.72
C MET A 523 -15.30 4.08 21.17
N PHE A 524 -15.43 3.96 19.85
CA PHE A 524 -16.05 2.81 19.18
C PHE A 524 -14.96 1.91 18.60
N ALA A 525 -15.16 0.60 18.56
CA ALA A 525 -14.15 -0.31 18.05
C ALA A 525 -14.03 -0.29 16.51
N PHE A 526 -12.82 -0.51 15.99
CA PHE A 526 -12.51 -0.61 14.56
C PHE A 526 -12.98 0.57 13.70
N PRO A 527 -12.72 1.85 14.07
CA PRO A 527 -12.94 2.98 13.17
C PRO A 527 -12.02 2.87 11.96
N VAL A 528 -12.57 2.81 10.76
CA VAL A 528 -11.84 2.64 9.50
C VAL A 528 -12.42 3.52 8.38
N PRO A 529 -11.60 3.91 7.38
CA PRO A 529 -12.13 4.51 6.16
C PRO A 529 -13.00 3.52 5.38
N GLU A 530 -14.08 4.02 4.78
CA GLU A 530 -14.95 3.30 3.84
C GLU A 530 -15.24 4.15 2.58
N PRO A 531 -15.82 3.59 1.49
CA PRO A 531 -16.25 4.37 0.33
C PRO A 531 -17.23 5.50 0.70
N ALA A 532 -17.18 6.60 -0.04
CA ALA A 532 -18.00 7.77 0.28
C ALA A 532 -19.41 7.70 -0.32
N PHE A 533 -20.43 8.11 0.45
CA PHE A 533 -21.81 8.21 -0.05
C PHE A 533 -21.95 9.15 -1.26
N GLU A 534 -21.11 10.18 -1.38
CA GLU A 534 -21.13 11.04 -2.59
C GLU A 534 -20.59 10.35 -3.85
N ASP A 535 -19.72 9.35 -3.71
CA ASP A 535 -19.33 8.46 -4.79
C ASP A 535 -20.47 7.46 -5.10
N THR A 536 -20.98 6.76 -4.08
CA THR A 536 -21.91 5.62 -4.27
C THR A 536 -23.34 6.03 -4.62
N SER A 537 -23.83 7.18 -4.14
CA SER A 537 -25.17 7.70 -4.45
C SER A 537 -25.38 8.11 -5.91
N LEU A 538 -24.31 8.26 -6.70
CA LEU A 538 -24.41 8.49 -8.15
C LEU A 538 -24.81 7.20 -8.90
N LEU A 539 -24.36 6.04 -8.43
CA LEU A 539 -24.50 4.76 -9.14
C LEU A 539 -25.97 4.36 -9.42
N PRO A 540 -26.93 4.45 -8.47
CA PRO A 540 -28.34 4.16 -8.74
C PRO A 540 -28.91 5.05 -9.86
N ILE A 541 -28.43 6.30 -9.96
CA ILE A 541 -28.91 7.31 -10.92
C ILE A 541 -28.37 7.01 -12.33
N LEU A 542 -27.21 6.37 -12.46
CA LEU A 542 -26.64 5.94 -13.74
C LEU A 542 -27.22 4.61 -14.25
N LEU A 543 -27.65 3.73 -13.34
CA LEU A 543 -28.24 2.41 -13.66
C LEU A 543 -29.74 2.45 -13.97
N ASN A 544 -30.45 3.51 -13.55
CA ASN A 544 -31.90 3.61 -13.71
C ASN A 544 -32.34 4.53 -14.85
N LYS A 545 -33.58 4.31 -15.33
CA LYS A 545 -34.26 5.23 -16.26
C LYS A 545 -34.60 6.53 -15.54
N ARG A 546 -34.27 7.68 -16.14
CA ARG A 546 -34.52 9.01 -15.58
C ARG A 546 -35.61 9.74 -16.36
N LYS A 547 -36.15 10.82 -15.79
CA LYS A 547 -37.11 11.72 -16.44
C LYS A 547 -36.55 13.14 -16.41
N ILE A 548 -36.34 13.73 -17.58
CA ILE A 548 -35.95 15.14 -17.72
C ILE A 548 -37.15 15.96 -18.20
N ILE A 549 -37.33 17.16 -17.64
CA ILE A 549 -38.49 18.03 -17.92
C ILE A 549 -38.01 19.41 -18.37
N LYS A 550 -38.56 19.92 -19.47
CA LYS A 550 -38.29 21.28 -19.97
C LYS A 550 -39.60 21.96 -20.38
N GLY A 551 -40.06 22.89 -19.55
CA GLY A 551 -41.42 23.42 -19.64
C GLY A 551 -42.45 22.32 -19.39
N ASN A 552 -43.42 22.17 -20.29
CA ASN A 552 -44.48 21.16 -20.20
C ASN A 552 -44.10 19.83 -20.89
N ILE A 553 -42.85 19.66 -21.35
CA ILE A 553 -42.40 18.45 -22.05
C ILE A 553 -41.53 17.61 -21.12
N GLU A 554 -41.95 16.38 -20.88
CA GLU A 554 -41.18 15.33 -20.21
C GLU A 554 -40.51 14.42 -21.28
N LYS A 555 -39.28 13.97 -21.02
CA LYS A 555 -38.63 12.89 -21.78
C LYS A 555 -38.06 11.84 -20.82
N THR A 556 -38.28 10.57 -21.14
CA THR A 556 -37.61 9.45 -20.49
C THR A 556 -36.21 9.28 -21.07
N VAL A 557 -35.22 9.16 -20.20
CA VAL A 557 -33.80 8.94 -20.52
C VAL A 557 -33.44 7.50 -20.09
N PRO A 558 -32.75 6.69 -20.92
CA PRO A 558 -32.33 5.36 -20.52
C PRO A 558 -31.19 5.39 -19.47
N PRO A 559 -30.86 4.26 -18.85
CA PRO A 559 -29.63 4.12 -18.07
C PRO A 559 -28.39 4.48 -18.89
N LEU A 560 -27.41 5.12 -18.25
CA LEU A 560 -26.08 5.39 -18.83
C LEU A 560 -25.16 4.17 -18.70
N LEU A 561 -25.35 3.38 -17.65
CA LEU A 561 -24.64 2.13 -17.36
C LEU A 561 -25.63 0.96 -17.27
N ASN A 562 -25.11 -0.27 -17.30
CA ASN A 562 -25.91 -1.48 -17.09
C ASN A 562 -25.27 -2.38 -16.01
N HIS A 563 -26.07 -3.28 -15.43
CA HIS A 563 -25.62 -4.16 -14.34
C HIS A 563 -24.42 -5.03 -14.73
N ARG A 564 -24.34 -5.49 -16.00
CA ARG A 564 -23.20 -6.24 -16.54
C ARG A 564 -21.88 -5.45 -16.43
N PHE A 565 -21.90 -4.16 -16.77
CA PHE A 565 -20.71 -3.31 -16.67
C PHE A 565 -20.24 -3.16 -15.22
N ILE A 566 -21.19 -3.02 -14.28
CA ILE A 566 -20.90 -2.91 -12.84
C ILE A 566 -20.41 -4.24 -12.26
N GLN A 567 -20.96 -5.38 -12.68
CA GLN A 567 -20.43 -6.71 -12.34
C GLN A 567 -18.98 -6.88 -12.82
N CYS A 568 -18.68 -6.55 -14.08
CA CYS A 568 -17.32 -6.66 -14.63
C CYS A 568 -16.34 -5.69 -13.95
N LEU A 569 -16.76 -4.45 -13.67
CA LEU A 569 -15.96 -3.44 -12.96
C LEU A 569 -15.66 -3.84 -11.51
N LEU A 570 -16.64 -4.40 -10.81
CA LEU A 570 -16.50 -4.92 -9.44
C LEU A 570 -15.47 -6.05 -9.38
N MET A 571 -15.60 -7.06 -10.27
CA MET A 571 -14.82 -8.30 -10.19
C MET A 571 -13.32 -8.15 -10.45
N ILE A 572 -12.85 -7.02 -10.98
CA ILE A 572 -11.42 -6.69 -11.14
C ILE A 572 -10.67 -6.75 -9.80
N ASP A 573 -11.26 -6.19 -8.74
CA ASP A 573 -10.60 -5.94 -7.45
C ASP A 573 -11.64 -5.74 -6.32
N PHE A 574 -12.62 -6.64 -6.25
CA PHE A 574 -13.78 -6.52 -5.38
C PHE A 574 -13.42 -6.46 -3.88
N CYS A 575 -12.31 -7.08 -3.48
CA CYS A 575 -11.84 -7.15 -2.10
C CYS A 575 -11.10 -5.88 -1.60
N ASN A 576 -10.79 -4.94 -2.50
CA ASN A 576 -10.22 -3.64 -2.17
C ASN A 576 -11.19 -2.52 -2.56
N PRO A 577 -12.17 -2.18 -1.69
CA PRO A 577 -13.17 -1.16 -1.97
C PRO A 577 -12.61 0.26 -2.18
N LEU A 578 -11.41 0.54 -1.65
CA LEU A 578 -10.77 1.86 -1.60
C LEU A 578 -9.44 1.91 -2.38
N ASP A 579 -9.19 3.03 -3.08
CA ASP A 579 -7.95 3.32 -3.84
C ASP A 579 -7.53 2.18 -4.80
N SER A 580 -8.51 1.51 -5.42
CA SER A 580 -8.28 0.34 -6.27
C SER A 580 -7.49 0.70 -7.52
N ARG A 581 -6.18 0.41 -7.48
CA ARG A 581 -5.25 0.69 -8.58
C ARG A 581 -5.65 0.02 -9.88
N ARG A 582 -6.16 -1.21 -9.82
CA ARG A 582 -6.65 -1.92 -11.02
C ARG A 582 -7.83 -1.16 -11.60
N ARG A 583 -8.92 -0.96 -10.86
CA ARG A 583 -10.13 -0.26 -11.36
C ARG A 583 -9.80 1.15 -11.90
N SER A 584 -8.99 1.95 -11.20
CA SER A 584 -8.64 3.32 -11.62
C SER A 584 -7.90 3.40 -12.96
N ARG A 585 -7.24 2.31 -13.44
CA ARG A 585 -6.67 2.26 -14.80
C ARG A 585 -7.71 2.43 -15.90
N LEU A 586 -8.97 2.05 -15.67
CA LEU A 586 -10.03 2.13 -16.69
C LEU A 586 -10.52 3.56 -16.97
N LEU A 587 -10.17 4.54 -16.12
CA LEU A 587 -10.54 5.94 -16.32
C LEU A 587 -10.09 6.52 -17.68
N LYS A 588 -8.99 6.01 -18.24
CA LYS A 588 -8.48 6.43 -19.58
C LYS A 588 -9.37 6.03 -20.76
N TYR A 589 -10.36 5.16 -20.56
CA TYR A 589 -11.29 4.70 -21.60
C TYR A 589 -12.63 5.44 -21.57
N ILE A 590 -12.86 6.30 -20.58
CA ILE A 590 -14.12 7.02 -20.45
C ILE A 590 -14.13 8.20 -21.43
N PRO A 591 -15.11 8.28 -22.35
CA PRO A 591 -15.25 9.42 -23.24
C PRO A 591 -15.83 10.62 -22.48
N GLU A 592 -15.50 11.84 -22.90
CA GLU A 592 -16.12 13.08 -22.40
C GLU A 592 -17.65 13.12 -22.65
N THR A 593 -18.14 12.40 -23.68
CA THR A 593 -19.54 12.43 -24.12
C THR A 593 -20.09 11.05 -24.53
N ALA A 594 -21.26 10.72 -23.97
CA ALA A 594 -22.10 9.57 -24.31
C ALA A 594 -23.20 10.01 -25.30
N ILE A 595 -23.32 9.32 -26.43
CA ILE A 595 -24.27 9.66 -27.51
C ILE A 595 -25.49 8.74 -27.42
N TYR A 596 -26.69 9.31 -27.51
CA TYR A 596 -27.95 8.58 -27.47
C TYR A 596 -28.31 7.97 -28.83
N LYS A 597 -28.22 6.65 -28.92
CA LYS A 597 -28.68 5.85 -30.06
C LYS A 597 -30.19 5.63 -29.96
N LYS A 598 -30.96 6.28 -30.82
CA LYS A 598 -32.40 5.99 -30.98
C LYS A 598 -32.61 4.52 -31.39
N ASN A 599 -33.64 3.90 -30.83
CA ASN A 599 -34.10 2.58 -31.27
C ASN A 599 -34.68 2.66 -32.70
N LYS A 600 -34.68 1.53 -33.42
CA LYS A 600 -35.33 1.41 -34.75
C LYS A 600 -36.85 1.23 -34.65
N ASP A 601 -37.32 0.76 -33.50
CA ASP A 601 -38.74 0.71 -33.12
C ASP A 601 -39.04 1.93 -32.25
N GLU A 602 -39.84 2.87 -32.75
CA GLU A 602 -40.16 4.13 -32.05
C GLU A 602 -40.92 3.92 -30.72
N ASN A 603 -41.47 2.72 -30.50
CA ASN A 603 -42.13 2.34 -29.24
C ASN A 603 -41.14 1.90 -28.15
N LYS A 604 -39.86 1.74 -28.48
CA LYS A 604 -38.80 1.31 -27.55
C LYS A 604 -37.83 2.45 -27.28
N ILE A 605 -37.37 2.54 -26.03
CA ILE A 605 -36.32 3.47 -25.66
C ILE A 605 -35.00 3.08 -26.36
N GLY A 606 -34.20 4.08 -26.69
CA GLY A 606 -32.84 3.90 -27.17
C GLY A 606 -31.85 3.60 -26.04
N GLU A 607 -30.57 3.63 -26.37
CA GLU A 607 -29.43 3.27 -25.51
C GLU A 607 -28.29 4.28 -25.67
N TYR A 608 -27.32 4.26 -24.76
CA TYR A 608 -26.11 5.09 -24.86
C TYR A 608 -24.93 4.30 -25.42
N ASP A 609 -24.15 4.93 -26.30
CA ASP A 609 -22.91 4.35 -26.83
C ASP A 609 -21.72 4.35 -25.83
N LEU A 610 -21.96 4.76 -24.59
CA LEU A 610 -20.95 4.88 -23.53
C LEU A 610 -20.25 3.57 -23.24
N VAL A 611 -21.01 2.52 -22.92
CA VAL A 611 -20.45 1.21 -22.57
C VAL A 611 -19.74 0.60 -23.79
N ASP A 612 -20.32 0.73 -24.99
CA ASP A 612 -19.68 0.28 -26.24
C ASP A 612 -18.32 0.94 -26.48
N LYS A 613 -18.21 2.26 -26.29
CA LYS A 613 -16.96 3.02 -26.43
C LYS A 613 -15.90 2.54 -25.43
N ILE A 614 -16.29 2.38 -24.16
CA ILE A 614 -15.40 1.93 -23.09
C ILE A 614 -14.90 0.51 -23.37
N VAL A 615 -15.83 -0.41 -23.62
CA VAL A 615 -15.53 -1.81 -23.97
C VAL A 615 -14.59 -1.87 -25.17
N LYS A 616 -14.91 -1.18 -26.27
CA LYS A 616 -14.06 -1.16 -27.47
C LYS A 616 -12.67 -0.59 -27.20
N GLY A 617 -12.56 0.46 -26.38
CA GLY A 617 -11.27 1.01 -25.95
C GLY A 617 -10.42 0.00 -25.19
N ILE A 618 -11.05 -0.79 -24.32
CA ILE A 618 -10.42 -1.90 -23.59
C ILE A 618 -10.05 -3.04 -24.56
N GLU A 619 -10.93 -3.41 -25.48
CA GLU A 619 -10.69 -4.46 -26.49
C GLU A 619 -9.51 -4.17 -27.42
N GLU A 620 -9.34 -2.92 -27.88
CA GLU A 620 -8.18 -2.57 -28.73
C GLU A 620 -6.84 -2.70 -27.97
N VAL A 621 -6.81 -2.40 -26.66
CA VAL A 621 -5.58 -2.52 -25.85
C VAL A 621 -5.33 -3.96 -25.37
N ALA A 622 -6.39 -4.70 -25.01
CA ALA A 622 -6.27 -6.07 -24.55
C ALA A 622 -5.78 -7.06 -25.63
N LYS A 623 -5.86 -6.71 -26.92
CA LYS A 623 -5.22 -7.47 -28.02
C LYS A 623 -3.70 -7.52 -27.92
N THR A 624 -3.07 -6.65 -27.12
CA THR A 624 -1.62 -6.55 -26.94
C THR A 624 -1.20 -6.50 -25.46
N SER A 625 -2.15 -6.70 -24.55
CA SER A 625 -1.93 -6.87 -23.10
C SER A 625 -2.04 -8.37 -22.78
N SER A 626 -1.44 -8.85 -21.69
CA SER A 626 -1.60 -10.23 -21.25
C SER A 626 -2.98 -10.51 -20.65
N GLU A 627 -3.27 -11.79 -20.40
CA GLU A 627 -4.48 -12.24 -19.68
C GLU A 627 -4.63 -11.68 -18.25
N HIS A 628 -3.62 -11.01 -17.67
CA HIS A 628 -3.63 -10.51 -16.29
C HIS A 628 -3.90 -8.99 -16.17
N SER A 629 -3.94 -8.23 -17.27
CA SER A 629 -4.30 -6.79 -17.24
C SER A 629 -5.63 -6.56 -16.54
N THR A 630 -5.80 -5.35 -16.02
CA THR A 630 -7.15 -4.84 -15.68
C THR A 630 -8.07 -4.93 -16.89
N GLU A 631 -7.53 -4.60 -18.06
CA GLU A 631 -8.13 -4.69 -19.37
C GLU A 631 -8.58 -6.12 -19.73
N ALA A 632 -7.69 -7.11 -19.74
CA ALA A 632 -8.05 -8.49 -20.08
C ALA A 632 -8.93 -9.16 -19.01
N VAL A 633 -8.71 -8.90 -17.71
CA VAL A 633 -9.58 -9.41 -16.64
C VAL A 633 -10.99 -8.84 -16.78
N PHE A 634 -11.15 -7.55 -17.06
CA PHE A 634 -12.47 -6.97 -17.36
C PHE A 634 -13.11 -7.67 -18.57
N LEU A 635 -12.36 -7.94 -19.64
CA LEU A 635 -12.89 -8.63 -20.82
C LEU A 635 -13.20 -10.11 -20.59
N LYS A 636 -12.47 -10.82 -19.72
CA LYS A 636 -12.78 -12.21 -19.34
C LYS A 636 -14.17 -12.29 -18.71
N TYR A 637 -14.53 -11.34 -17.85
CA TYR A 637 -15.91 -11.22 -17.33
C TYR A 637 -16.89 -10.67 -18.38
N TRP A 638 -16.51 -9.65 -19.15
CA TRP A 638 -17.39 -9.01 -20.16
C TRP A 638 -17.71 -9.93 -21.36
N LYS A 639 -17.02 -11.07 -21.52
CA LYS A 639 -17.30 -12.07 -22.56
C LYS A 639 -18.08 -13.31 -22.07
N LEU A 640 -18.35 -13.44 -20.76
CA LEU A 640 -19.18 -14.54 -20.22
C LEU A 640 -20.66 -14.37 -20.60
N GLU A 641 -21.35 -15.46 -20.92
CA GLU A 641 -22.82 -15.45 -21.01
C GLU A 641 -23.47 -14.96 -19.71
N GLU A 642 -24.66 -14.37 -19.78
CA GLU A 642 -25.21 -13.57 -18.68
C GLU A 642 -25.34 -14.37 -17.36
N GLU A 643 -25.88 -15.59 -17.41
CA GLU A 643 -25.98 -16.47 -16.23
C GLU A 643 -24.62 -16.97 -15.75
N ALA A 644 -23.65 -17.17 -16.65
CA ALA A 644 -22.29 -17.55 -16.29
C ALA A 644 -21.56 -16.40 -15.56
N LEU A 645 -21.80 -15.14 -15.95
CA LEU A 645 -21.27 -13.97 -15.25
C LEU A 645 -21.88 -13.84 -13.84
N LYS A 646 -23.21 -13.94 -13.72
CA LYS A 646 -23.92 -13.92 -12.42
C LYS A 646 -23.39 -15.01 -11.48
N THR A 647 -23.33 -16.25 -11.97
CA THR A 647 -22.89 -17.42 -11.19
C THR A 647 -21.44 -17.30 -10.72
N ASN A 648 -20.52 -16.86 -11.59
CA ASN A 648 -19.12 -16.67 -11.21
C ASN A 648 -18.93 -15.51 -10.21
N CYS A 649 -19.63 -14.39 -10.42
CA CYS A 649 -19.60 -13.25 -9.50
C CYS A 649 -20.09 -13.65 -8.10
N LYS A 650 -21.24 -14.34 -8.01
CA LYS A 650 -21.79 -14.91 -6.77
C LYS A 650 -20.77 -15.81 -6.07
N LYS A 651 -20.35 -16.88 -6.75
CA LYS A 651 -19.43 -17.91 -6.22
C LYS A 651 -18.13 -17.35 -5.68
N ILE A 652 -17.48 -16.42 -6.39
CA ILE A 652 -16.18 -15.87 -5.98
C ILE A 652 -16.32 -14.98 -4.72
N ILE A 653 -17.38 -14.18 -4.64
CA ILE A 653 -17.60 -13.26 -3.50
C ILE A 653 -18.01 -14.04 -2.24
N GLU A 654 -18.90 -15.03 -2.37
CA GLU A 654 -19.30 -15.91 -1.26
C GLU A 654 -18.13 -16.76 -0.74
N GLN A 655 -17.29 -17.28 -1.64
CA GLN A 655 -16.08 -18.01 -1.25
C GLN A 655 -15.05 -17.11 -0.55
N TYR A 656 -14.91 -15.84 -0.96
CA TYR A 656 -14.08 -14.85 -0.29
C TYR A 656 -14.58 -14.56 1.14
N PHE A 657 -15.88 -14.34 1.34
CA PHE A 657 -16.46 -14.14 2.67
C PHE A 657 -16.28 -15.39 3.56
N THR A 658 -16.46 -16.58 2.99
CA THR A 658 -16.21 -17.86 3.67
C THR A 658 -14.74 -17.98 4.11
N ASN A 659 -13.79 -17.69 3.21
CA ASN A 659 -12.35 -17.75 3.50
C ASN A 659 -11.95 -16.72 4.57
N LEU A 660 -12.45 -15.49 4.46
CA LEU A 660 -12.23 -14.41 5.40
C LEU A 660 -12.74 -14.77 6.81
N GLN A 661 -13.95 -15.32 6.92
CA GLN A 661 -14.54 -15.75 8.19
C GLN A 661 -13.75 -16.92 8.82
N ILE A 662 -13.21 -17.84 8.00
CA ILE A 662 -12.32 -18.92 8.43
C ILE A 662 -11.00 -18.36 8.97
N ASN A 663 -10.37 -17.42 8.26
CA ASN A 663 -9.10 -16.81 8.67
C ASN A 663 -9.26 -16.03 10.00
N LEU A 664 -10.40 -15.36 10.20
CA LEU A 664 -10.75 -14.66 11.44
C LEU A 664 -11.12 -15.59 12.62
N GLN A 665 -11.07 -16.92 12.47
CA GLN A 665 -11.13 -17.86 13.60
C GLN A 665 -9.76 -18.11 14.26
N GLU A 666 -8.66 -17.66 13.66
CA GLU A 666 -7.29 -17.86 14.14
C GLU A 666 -6.64 -16.49 14.43
N GLN A 667 -5.82 -16.39 15.48
CA GLN A 667 -5.29 -15.10 15.99
C GLN A 667 -4.48 -14.32 14.95
N ASP A 668 -3.74 -15.01 14.06
CA ASP A 668 -2.93 -14.39 13.01
C ASP A 668 -3.81 -13.66 11.96
N GLY A 669 -5.00 -14.16 11.64
CA GLY A 669 -5.92 -13.50 10.73
C GLY A 669 -6.53 -12.22 11.33
N VAL A 670 -6.73 -12.21 12.65
CA VAL A 670 -7.16 -11.01 13.39
C VAL A 670 -6.03 -9.98 13.51
N ASP A 671 -4.79 -10.43 13.59
CA ASP A 671 -3.61 -9.56 13.54
C ASP A 671 -3.42 -8.93 12.16
N ASP A 672 -3.61 -9.69 11.07
CA ASP A 672 -3.58 -9.17 9.70
C ASP A 672 -4.74 -8.19 9.42
N LEU A 673 -5.94 -8.43 9.99
CA LEU A 673 -7.06 -7.49 9.97
C LEU A 673 -6.68 -6.13 10.60
N VAL A 674 -6.10 -6.13 11.81
CA VAL A 674 -5.70 -4.89 12.49
C VAL A 674 -4.56 -4.18 11.75
N ARG A 675 -3.62 -4.93 11.16
CA ARG A 675 -2.58 -4.40 10.27
C ARG A 675 -3.15 -3.74 9.00
N LEU A 676 -4.15 -4.35 8.37
CA LEU A 676 -4.83 -3.79 7.19
C LEU A 676 -5.63 -2.52 7.55
N ALA A 677 -6.29 -2.51 8.71
CA ALA A 677 -6.99 -1.34 9.22
C ALA A 677 -6.02 -0.16 9.45
N ASP A 678 -4.90 -0.38 10.11
CA ASP A 678 -3.86 0.64 10.29
C ASP A 678 -3.26 1.09 8.94
N SER A 679 -3.02 0.18 8.00
CA SER A 679 -2.62 0.52 6.63
C SER A 679 -3.57 1.51 5.98
N ARG A 680 -4.88 1.25 6.02
CA ARG A 680 -5.91 2.13 5.42
C ARG A 680 -6.07 3.44 6.21
N ARG A 681 -5.97 3.43 7.54
CA ARG A 681 -5.86 4.66 8.36
C ARG A 681 -4.63 5.49 7.97
N ARG A 682 -3.47 4.86 7.70
CA ARG A 682 -2.25 5.52 7.21
C ARG A 682 -2.35 5.99 5.75
N MET A 683 -3.23 5.42 4.93
CA MET A 683 -3.56 5.95 3.60
C MET A 683 -4.42 7.22 3.73
N PHE A 684 -5.46 7.20 4.57
CA PHE A 684 -6.30 8.37 4.84
C PHE A 684 -5.47 9.55 5.38
N ARG A 685 -4.58 9.31 6.37
CA ARG A 685 -3.67 10.34 6.93
C ARG A 685 -2.64 10.93 5.94
N ARG A 686 -2.66 10.55 4.66
CA ARG A 686 -1.85 11.14 3.58
C ARG A 686 -2.68 11.99 2.60
N LYS A 687 -3.98 12.15 2.84
CA LYS A 687 -4.91 12.91 1.99
C LYS A 687 -5.29 14.23 2.71
N PRO A 688 -5.59 15.35 2.00
CA PRO A 688 -5.89 16.64 2.63
C PRO A 688 -7.04 16.62 3.65
N LEU A 689 -7.98 15.69 3.48
CA LEU A 689 -9.12 15.41 4.37
C LEU A 689 -8.74 14.99 5.80
N SER A 690 -7.46 14.74 6.08
CA SER A 690 -6.95 14.39 7.42
C SER A 690 -6.62 15.65 8.23
N GLU A 691 -7.62 16.50 8.49
CA GLU A 691 -7.46 17.80 9.15
C GLU A 691 -7.02 17.71 10.63
N PHE A 692 -7.31 16.60 11.33
CA PHE A 692 -7.17 16.50 12.79
C PHE A 692 -6.44 15.21 13.23
N ASP A 693 -5.68 15.29 14.33
CA ASP A 693 -4.92 14.15 14.89
C ASP A 693 -5.83 12.98 15.33
N LEU A 694 -7.03 13.31 15.83
CA LEU A 694 -7.88 12.38 16.59
C LEU A 694 -8.89 11.59 15.75
N THR A 695 -9.00 11.88 14.45
CA THR A 695 -9.96 11.21 13.53
C THR A 695 -9.76 9.69 13.46
N PHE A 696 -8.53 9.19 13.65
CA PHE A 696 -8.23 7.76 13.62
C PHE A 696 -7.08 7.33 14.56
N PRO A 697 -7.28 6.32 15.43
CA PRO A 697 -6.23 5.77 16.29
C PRO A 697 -5.05 5.18 15.50
N VAL A 698 -3.87 5.23 16.09
CA VAL A 698 -2.58 4.79 15.54
C VAL A 698 -2.08 3.53 16.25
N CYS A 699 -1.44 2.62 15.51
CA CYS A 699 -0.66 1.54 16.10
C CYS A 699 0.72 2.05 16.54
N ASN A 700 1.06 1.98 17.83
CA ASN A 700 2.41 2.35 18.30
C ASN A 700 3.49 1.37 17.84
N ASN A 701 3.15 0.09 17.63
CA ASN A 701 4.10 -0.97 17.31
C ASN A 701 4.11 -1.31 15.80
N ILE A 702 3.51 -0.45 14.96
CA ILE A 702 3.64 -0.47 13.49
C ILE A 702 4.25 0.87 13.08
N SER A 703 5.32 0.86 12.30
CA SER A 703 5.99 2.09 11.88
C SER A 703 5.14 2.89 10.87
N SER A 704 5.22 4.22 10.92
CA SER A 704 4.43 5.13 10.06
C SER A 704 4.73 4.98 8.56
N ASP A 705 5.95 4.58 8.25
CA ASP A 705 6.48 4.32 6.90
C ASP A 705 6.24 2.88 6.41
N ALA A 706 5.77 1.97 7.27
CA ALA A 706 5.54 0.56 6.96
C ALA A 706 4.74 0.39 5.67
N LEU A 707 4.94 -0.74 4.98
CA LEU A 707 4.24 -1.02 3.72
C LEU A 707 2.73 -0.82 3.86
N THR A 708 2.13 -0.30 2.79
CA THR A 708 0.67 -0.34 2.61
C THR A 708 0.30 -1.80 2.34
N LEU A 709 -0.85 -2.24 2.83
CA LEU A 709 -1.37 -3.59 2.70
C LEU A 709 -2.70 -3.59 1.93
N GLU A 710 -2.95 -4.64 1.15
CA GLU A 710 -4.17 -4.93 0.41
C GLU A 710 -4.73 -6.30 0.81
N MET A 711 -6.00 -6.55 0.49
CA MET A 711 -6.67 -7.83 0.69
C MET A 711 -6.66 -8.63 -0.62
N THR A 712 -6.61 -9.96 -0.53
CA THR A 712 -6.74 -10.88 -1.68
C THR A 712 -8.11 -11.56 -1.73
N PRO A 713 -8.54 -12.11 -2.89
CA PRO A 713 -9.73 -12.95 -3.00
C PRO A 713 -9.73 -14.22 -2.11
N LEU A 714 -8.57 -14.60 -1.56
CA LEU A 714 -8.45 -15.71 -0.60
C LEU A 714 -8.71 -15.27 0.86
N GLY A 715 -9.13 -14.02 1.10
CA GLY A 715 -9.39 -13.49 2.44
C GLY A 715 -8.13 -13.29 3.28
N THR A 716 -6.96 -13.19 2.64
CA THR A 716 -5.65 -12.98 3.29
C THR A 716 -5.05 -11.63 2.88
N VAL A 717 -4.22 -11.07 3.76
CA VAL A 717 -3.61 -9.74 3.60
C VAL A 717 -2.18 -9.86 3.06
N CYS A 718 -1.83 -9.05 2.07
CA CYS A 718 -0.48 -8.96 1.52
C CYS A 718 0.02 -7.50 1.44
N PRO A 719 1.33 -7.26 1.34
CA PRO A 719 1.85 -5.91 1.12
C PRO A 719 1.57 -5.45 -0.31
N VAL A 720 0.97 -4.26 -0.44
CA VAL A 720 0.92 -3.51 -1.71
C VAL A 720 2.36 -3.25 -2.12
N LEU A 721 2.79 -3.88 -3.21
CA LEU A 721 4.11 -3.62 -3.75
C LEU A 721 4.17 -2.14 -4.20
N LYS A 722 5.01 -1.36 -3.51
CA LYS A 722 5.42 -0.03 -3.94
C LYS A 722 6.50 -0.19 -5.01
N ASN A 723 6.05 -0.56 -6.21
CA ASN A 723 6.25 0.20 -7.43
C ASN A 723 5.59 -0.56 -8.61
N ALA A 724 5.03 0.20 -9.55
CA ALA A 724 4.47 -0.32 -10.81
C ALA A 724 4.64 0.71 -11.92
N ARG A 725 4.17 1.96 -11.69
CA ARG A 725 4.37 3.11 -12.60
C ARG A 725 5.82 3.59 -12.78
N GLN A 726 6.77 3.03 -12.05
CA GLN A 726 8.22 3.18 -12.31
C GLN A 726 8.91 1.82 -12.53
N ASP A 727 8.41 0.74 -11.93
CA ASP A 727 9.06 -0.58 -11.95
C ASP A 727 8.64 -1.53 -13.09
N LEU A 728 7.58 -1.22 -13.85
CA LEU A 728 7.18 -2.03 -15.01
C LEU A 728 7.89 -1.62 -16.30
N ASN A 729 8.42 -0.39 -16.37
CA ASN A 729 9.28 0.04 -17.47
C ASN A 729 10.60 -0.78 -17.50
N ASN A 730 11.10 -1.18 -16.32
CA ASN A 730 12.35 -1.95 -16.19
C ASN A 730 12.23 -3.45 -16.46
N PHE A 731 11.02 -3.98 -16.76
CA PHE A 731 10.89 -5.33 -17.33
C PHE A 731 11.11 -5.27 -18.85
N SER A 732 12.37 -5.12 -19.27
CA SER A 732 12.72 -5.36 -20.66
C SER A 732 12.75 -6.87 -20.90
N ILE A 733 11.74 -7.45 -21.53
CA ILE A 733 11.83 -8.83 -22.03
C ILE A 733 12.77 -8.82 -23.25
N PRO A 734 13.92 -9.49 -23.22
CA PRO A 734 14.77 -9.61 -24.40
C PRO A 734 14.08 -10.54 -25.40
N THR A 735 13.93 -10.13 -26.66
CA THR A 735 13.37 -10.94 -27.75
C THR A 735 14.28 -12.08 -28.23
N ASN A 736 15.14 -12.58 -27.32
CA ASN A 736 16.02 -13.72 -27.52
C ASN A 736 15.39 -14.92 -26.80
N GLY A 737 14.90 -15.90 -27.57
CA GLY A 737 14.44 -17.18 -27.02
C GLY A 737 15.58 -18.00 -26.39
N ASP A 738 15.22 -19.12 -25.75
CA ASP A 738 16.07 -20.10 -25.04
C ASP A 738 17.58 -19.98 -25.33
N TYR A 739 18.31 -19.32 -24.43
CA TYR A 739 19.74 -19.04 -24.60
C TYR A 739 20.58 -19.74 -23.53
N LYS A 740 21.88 -19.85 -23.79
CA LYS A 740 22.88 -20.31 -22.83
C LYS A 740 24.07 -19.36 -22.86
N LEU A 741 24.53 -18.92 -21.71
CA LEU A 741 25.58 -17.91 -21.58
C LEU A 741 26.96 -18.56 -21.80
N ASP A 742 27.69 -18.19 -22.85
CA ASP A 742 29.01 -18.77 -23.13
C ASP A 742 29.98 -18.66 -21.93
N ARG A 743 30.00 -17.47 -21.32
CA ARG A 743 30.84 -17.11 -20.17
C ARG A 743 30.22 -15.97 -19.38
N PHE A 744 30.59 -15.85 -18.10
CA PHE A 744 30.39 -14.59 -17.39
C PHE A 744 31.38 -13.53 -17.88
N ASN A 745 30.91 -12.34 -18.19
CA ASN A 745 31.73 -11.19 -18.56
C ASN A 745 32.13 -10.37 -17.33
N PRO A 746 33.14 -9.48 -17.43
CA PRO A 746 33.50 -8.60 -16.33
C PRO A 746 32.41 -7.53 -16.06
N PRO A 747 32.32 -6.99 -14.83
CA PRO A 747 31.33 -5.98 -14.44
C PRO A 747 31.24 -4.86 -15.47
N ALA A 748 30.03 -4.43 -15.81
CA ALA A 748 29.80 -3.40 -16.85
C ALA A 748 30.61 -3.62 -18.15
N TYR A 749 30.79 -4.87 -18.57
CA TYR A 749 31.58 -5.28 -19.76
C TYR A 749 33.02 -4.72 -19.84
N LEU A 750 33.59 -4.26 -18.71
CA LEU A 750 34.82 -3.47 -18.68
C LEU A 750 35.98 -4.11 -19.45
N ASP A 751 36.64 -3.31 -20.29
CA ASP A 751 37.62 -3.76 -21.28
C ASP A 751 39.07 -3.82 -20.78
N ASP A 752 39.35 -3.29 -19.59
CA ASP A 752 40.67 -3.31 -18.95
C ASP A 752 41.31 -4.72 -18.86
N MET A 753 40.48 -5.78 -18.82
CA MET A 753 40.92 -7.16 -18.80
C MET A 753 41.23 -7.71 -20.21
N ASN A 754 42.48 -8.14 -20.41
CA ASN A 754 42.89 -8.92 -21.59
C ASN A 754 42.14 -10.28 -21.68
N PRO A 755 42.14 -10.98 -22.83
CA PRO A 755 41.34 -12.20 -23.01
C PRO A 755 41.64 -13.34 -22.00
N LYS A 756 42.89 -13.47 -21.55
CA LYS A 756 43.25 -14.44 -20.50
C LYS A 756 42.60 -14.07 -19.17
N LEU A 757 42.67 -12.80 -18.79
CA LEU A 757 42.02 -12.27 -17.59
C LEU A 757 40.49 -12.42 -17.64
N LYS A 758 39.85 -12.19 -18.81
CA LYS A 758 38.40 -12.40 -18.98
C LYS A 758 38.01 -13.87 -18.80
N ASN A 759 38.84 -14.82 -19.21
CA ASN A 759 38.62 -16.25 -18.96
C ASN A 759 38.81 -16.61 -17.47
N GLU A 760 39.83 -16.06 -16.80
CA GLU A 760 40.05 -16.27 -15.36
C GLU A 760 38.93 -15.66 -14.51
N TRP A 761 38.40 -14.50 -14.89
CA TRP A 761 37.22 -13.89 -14.26
C TRP A 761 35.99 -14.80 -14.38
N ASN A 762 35.70 -15.27 -15.59
CA ASN A 762 34.62 -16.20 -15.84
C ASN A 762 34.69 -17.45 -14.95
N GLU A 763 35.87 -18.07 -14.77
CA GLU A 763 36.01 -19.26 -13.93
C GLU A 763 35.86 -18.96 -12.42
N LEU A 764 36.18 -17.73 -11.96
CA LEU A 764 35.85 -17.29 -10.61
C LEU A 764 34.33 -17.15 -10.41
N VAL A 765 33.63 -16.47 -11.31
CA VAL A 765 32.16 -16.32 -11.20
C VAL A 765 31.47 -17.67 -11.34
N LYS A 766 31.86 -18.54 -12.28
CA LYS A 766 31.34 -19.93 -12.36
C LYS A 766 31.57 -20.71 -11.06
N LYS A 767 32.71 -20.51 -10.37
CA LYS A 767 32.97 -21.14 -9.06
C LYS A 767 32.03 -20.61 -7.98
N TRP A 768 31.87 -19.29 -7.86
CA TRP A 768 30.96 -18.68 -6.88
C TRP A 768 29.51 -19.09 -7.09
N THR A 769 29.03 -19.04 -8.34
CA THR A 769 27.68 -19.50 -8.70
C THR A 769 27.50 -20.99 -8.34
N LYS A 770 28.47 -21.85 -8.64
CA LYS A 770 28.40 -23.29 -8.27
C LYS A 770 28.47 -23.53 -6.75
N ASN A 771 29.21 -22.71 -6.01
CA ASN A 771 29.19 -22.74 -4.53
C ASN A 771 27.80 -22.37 -4.01
N ALA A 772 27.20 -21.28 -4.51
CA ALA A 772 25.88 -20.82 -4.09
C ALA A 772 24.74 -21.82 -4.43
N ILE A 773 24.84 -22.51 -5.57
CA ILE A 773 23.93 -23.62 -5.95
C ILE A 773 24.13 -24.83 -5.03
N LYS A 774 25.38 -25.20 -4.70
CA LYS A 774 25.63 -26.29 -3.75
C LYS A 774 25.08 -25.93 -2.36
N GLY A 775 25.26 -24.69 -1.93
CA GLY A 775 25.16 -24.29 -0.53
C GLY A 775 26.19 -25.04 0.34
N TYR A 776 25.92 -25.10 1.63
CA TYR A 776 26.77 -25.75 2.63
C TYR A 776 26.03 -26.92 3.31
N PRO A 777 25.49 -27.89 2.54
CA PRO A 777 24.73 -29.02 3.08
C PRO A 777 25.58 -29.98 3.91
N ASP A 778 26.91 -29.83 3.88
CA ASP A 778 27.84 -30.59 4.72
C ASP A 778 27.83 -30.05 6.16
N ASP A 779 27.87 -28.72 6.33
CA ASP A 779 27.88 -28.02 7.62
C ASP A 779 26.48 -27.68 8.19
N TYR A 780 25.46 -27.52 7.34
CA TYR A 780 24.13 -27.06 7.73
C TYR A 780 23.02 -28.03 7.30
N THR A 781 21.96 -28.15 8.10
CA THR A 781 20.67 -28.72 7.67
C THR A 781 19.80 -27.62 7.06
N PHE A 782 18.91 -28.03 6.14
CA PHE A 782 18.01 -27.15 5.39
C PHE A 782 18.72 -26.00 4.64
N ASP A 783 19.88 -26.26 4.05
CA ASP A 783 20.63 -25.26 3.27
C ASP A 783 20.59 -25.54 1.76
N GLY A 784 21.27 -26.58 1.29
CA GLY A 784 21.34 -26.94 -0.13
C GLY A 784 21.12 -28.43 -0.42
N PRO A 785 21.16 -28.84 -1.71
CA PRO A 785 21.40 -28.00 -2.89
C PRO A 785 20.25 -27.03 -3.18
N ARG A 786 20.58 -25.80 -3.59
CA ARG A 786 19.68 -24.67 -3.77
C ARG A 786 19.17 -24.62 -5.22
N LEU A 787 18.42 -25.65 -5.59
CA LEU A 787 18.17 -26.02 -6.99
C LEU A 787 17.38 -25.01 -7.84
N GLN A 788 16.79 -23.96 -7.25
CA GLN A 788 16.14 -22.87 -8.00
C GLN A 788 17.11 -21.72 -8.34
N TYR A 789 18.32 -21.70 -7.76
CA TYR A 789 19.41 -20.88 -8.25
C TYR A 789 20.17 -21.66 -9.32
N TYR A 790 20.54 -21.04 -10.44
CA TYR A 790 21.17 -21.75 -11.57
C TYR A 790 22.39 -21.03 -12.18
N ASP A 791 23.24 -21.83 -12.83
CA ASP A 791 24.39 -21.37 -13.60
C ASP A 791 23.98 -21.25 -15.09
N PRO A 792 23.71 -20.03 -15.61
CA PRO A 792 23.31 -19.83 -17.01
C PRO A 792 24.38 -20.25 -18.03
N THR A 793 25.60 -20.56 -17.59
CA THR A 793 26.66 -21.10 -18.45
C THR A 793 26.71 -22.62 -18.49
N SER A 794 26.00 -23.30 -17.59
CA SER A 794 25.87 -24.77 -17.56
C SER A 794 24.46 -25.21 -17.95
N THR A 795 23.43 -24.48 -17.52
CA THR A 795 22.00 -24.70 -17.77
C THR A 795 21.51 -23.63 -18.75
N TYR A 796 20.60 -23.99 -19.67
CA TYR A 796 19.93 -22.98 -20.51
C TYR A 796 19.06 -22.05 -19.66
N THR A 797 18.98 -20.79 -20.03
CA THR A 797 17.94 -19.84 -19.60
C THR A 797 16.78 -20.01 -20.57
N SER A 798 15.62 -20.52 -20.11
CA SER A 798 14.58 -21.06 -21.00
C SER A 798 13.14 -20.83 -20.53
N GLY A 799 12.20 -20.94 -21.48
CA GLY A 799 10.77 -20.71 -21.26
C GLY A 799 10.44 -19.22 -21.16
N ILE A 800 9.51 -18.84 -20.28
CA ILE A 800 9.27 -17.42 -19.97
C ILE A 800 10.50 -16.88 -19.25
N ILE A 801 11.20 -15.93 -19.87
CA ILE A 801 12.41 -15.26 -19.36
C ILE A 801 12.08 -13.80 -19.05
N ALA A 802 12.47 -13.31 -17.88
CA ALA A 802 12.31 -11.91 -17.49
C ALA A 802 13.57 -11.40 -16.76
N GLU A 803 13.97 -10.16 -17.06
CA GLU A 803 15.05 -9.47 -16.34
C GLU A 803 14.44 -8.48 -15.34
N ARG A 804 14.97 -8.42 -14.11
CA ARG A 804 14.48 -7.51 -13.07
C ARG A 804 15.60 -6.89 -12.27
N ASP A 805 15.61 -5.56 -12.23
CA ASP A 805 16.37 -4.82 -11.21
C ASP A 805 15.76 -5.02 -9.83
N ILE A 806 16.63 -5.34 -8.88
CA ILE A 806 16.35 -5.23 -7.45
C ILE A 806 17.08 -3.98 -6.96
N VAL A 807 16.37 -3.03 -6.36
CA VAL A 807 16.85 -1.65 -6.14
C VAL A 807 16.70 -1.24 -4.67
N TRP A 808 17.74 -0.62 -4.10
CA TRP A 808 17.70 -0.06 -2.73
C TRP A 808 18.55 1.22 -2.61
N THR A 809 18.40 1.93 -1.50
CA THR A 809 19.12 3.18 -1.20
C THR A 809 20.59 2.91 -0.84
N ALA A 810 21.50 3.75 -1.32
CA ALA A 810 22.94 3.65 -1.06
C ALA A 810 23.37 4.04 0.38
N PHE A 811 22.47 4.62 1.20
CA PHE A 811 22.76 4.99 2.58
C PHE A 811 22.73 3.75 3.53
N PRO A 812 23.80 3.48 4.28
CA PRO A 812 23.91 2.33 5.20
C PRO A 812 22.85 2.26 6.31
N ASN A 813 21.97 1.25 6.27
CA ASN A 813 20.92 1.08 7.28
C ASN A 813 21.49 0.91 8.70
N GLN A 814 22.60 0.18 8.84
CA GLN A 814 23.25 -0.04 10.14
C GLN A 814 23.71 1.26 10.83
N VAL A 815 24.05 2.29 10.04
CA VAL A 815 24.43 3.61 10.56
C VAL A 815 23.20 4.42 10.91
N GLY A 816 22.11 4.28 10.15
CA GLY A 816 20.80 4.85 10.45
C GLY A 816 20.26 4.36 11.79
N MET A 817 20.07 3.04 11.94
CA MET A 817 19.48 2.43 13.15
C MET A 817 20.27 2.66 14.44
N ARG A 818 21.57 3.01 14.35
CA ARG A 818 22.44 3.28 15.51
C ARG A 818 22.56 4.77 15.85
N SER A 819 21.81 5.64 15.17
CA SER A 819 21.97 7.09 15.23
C SER A 819 20.69 7.82 15.65
N VAL A 820 20.85 8.75 16.60
CA VAL A 820 19.76 9.54 17.19
C VAL A 820 19.41 10.79 16.36
N THR A 821 20.21 11.14 15.34
CA THR A 821 19.91 12.27 14.45
C THR A 821 20.45 12.04 13.04
N ASP A 822 19.81 12.69 12.05
CA ASP A 822 20.29 12.77 10.67
C ASP A 822 21.74 13.26 10.57
N LYS A 823 22.10 14.34 11.29
CA LYS A 823 23.49 14.80 11.32
C LYS A 823 24.45 13.69 11.79
N LYS A 824 24.12 12.99 12.88
CA LYS A 824 25.00 11.96 13.45
C LYS A 824 25.18 10.77 12.51
N ARG A 825 24.12 10.34 11.81
CA ARG A 825 24.24 9.20 10.86
C ARG A 825 25.05 9.58 9.62
N TRP A 826 24.87 10.80 9.09
CA TRP A 826 25.68 11.31 7.98
C TRP A 826 27.16 11.47 8.36
N GLU A 827 27.43 12.07 9.52
CA GLU A 827 28.78 12.24 10.08
C GLU A 827 29.48 10.89 10.32
N THR A 828 28.73 9.88 10.78
CA THR A 828 29.26 8.52 10.99
C THR A 828 29.58 7.83 9.65
N ALA A 829 28.70 7.90 8.65
CA ALA A 829 28.90 7.27 7.34
C ALA A 829 30.02 7.94 6.51
N ASP A 830 30.24 9.25 6.67
CA ASP A 830 31.41 9.95 6.09
C ASP A 830 32.72 9.69 6.87
N SER A 831 32.66 9.23 8.13
CA SER A 831 33.86 9.12 8.99
C SER A 831 34.81 7.97 8.65
N SER A 832 34.29 6.87 8.08
CA SER A 832 35.10 5.71 7.66
C SER A 832 34.37 4.87 6.62
N ARG A 833 35.15 4.31 5.70
CA ARG A 833 34.72 3.31 4.70
C ARG A 833 34.14 2.04 5.34
N ASP A 834 34.53 1.72 6.58
CA ASP A 834 33.96 0.59 7.32
C ASP A 834 32.46 0.75 7.65
N PHE A 835 31.96 2.00 7.65
CA PHE A 835 30.54 2.32 7.87
C PHE A 835 29.72 2.41 6.57
N GLN A 836 30.30 2.19 5.40
CA GLN A 836 29.65 2.30 4.10
C GLN A 836 29.26 0.91 3.56
N ASP A 837 28.42 0.18 4.31
CA ASP A 837 28.20 -1.26 4.13
C ASP A 837 26.99 -1.65 3.26
N GLU A 838 26.56 -0.79 2.34
CA GLU A 838 25.32 -0.96 1.56
C GLU A 838 25.59 -1.19 0.05
N TYR A 839 26.75 -1.79 -0.28
CA TYR A 839 27.30 -1.98 -1.64
C TYR A 839 27.56 -0.70 -2.47
N CYS A 840 27.52 0.47 -1.82
CA CYS A 840 27.97 1.73 -2.37
C CYS A 840 28.93 2.40 -1.38
N GLU A 841 30.10 2.83 -1.86
CA GLU A 841 31.09 3.52 -1.05
C GLU A 841 31.51 4.83 -1.73
N TRP A 842 31.87 5.84 -0.95
CA TRP A 842 32.15 7.19 -1.45
C TRP A 842 33.29 7.93 -0.74
N SER A 843 33.80 8.95 -1.42
CA SER A 843 34.79 9.90 -0.91
C SER A 843 34.40 11.32 -1.30
N VAL A 844 34.64 12.26 -0.38
CA VAL A 844 34.21 13.66 -0.42
C VAL A 844 35.43 14.56 -0.59
N LEU A 845 35.52 15.28 -1.70
CA LEU A 845 36.51 16.36 -1.85
C LEU A 845 35.93 17.65 -1.29
N ARG A 846 36.63 18.27 -0.35
CA ARG A 846 36.31 19.61 0.16
C ARG A 846 37.23 20.65 -0.46
N ASP A 847 36.68 21.83 -0.66
CA ASP A 847 37.44 23.04 -0.93
C ASP A 847 38.25 23.45 0.32
N PRO A 848 39.56 23.71 0.23
CA PRO A 848 40.41 23.93 1.41
C PRO A 848 40.16 25.28 2.10
N ASP A 849 39.72 26.30 1.37
CA ASP A 849 39.55 27.66 1.90
C ASP A 849 38.18 27.83 2.59
N SER A 850 37.13 27.21 2.05
CA SER A 850 35.76 27.30 2.57
C SER A 850 35.27 26.09 3.37
N GLY A 851 35.95 24.94 3.27
CA GLY A 851 35.55 23.66 3.90
C GLY A 851 34.30 23.01 3.29
N LYS A 852 33.68 23.65 2.30
CA LYS A 852 32.48 23.14 1.59
C LYS A 852 32.83 21.93 0.75
N ILE A 853 31.85 21.05 0.54
CA ILE A 853 32.01 19.93 -0.40
C ILE A 853 32.07 20.50 -1.82
N LYS A 854 33.14 20.18 -2.55
CA LYS A 854 33.32 20.50 -3.97
C LYS A 854 32.80 19.37 -4.86
N LYS A 855 33.18 18.13 -4.54
CA LYS A 855 32.79 16.91 -5.27
C LYS A 855 32.53 15.76 -4.30
N VAL A 856 31.58 14.88 -4.64
CA VAL A 856 31.46 13.54 -4.03
C VAL A 856 31.57 12.50 -5.13
N THR A 857 32.38 11.47 -4.91
CA THR A 857 32.63 10.38 -5.85
C THR A 857 32.20 9.06 -5.23
N PHE A 858 31.37 8.29 -5.94
CA PHE A 858 30.76 7.03 -5.52
C PHE A 858 31.25 5.87 -6.39
N THR A 859 31.33 4.66 -5.84
CA THR A 859 31.65 3.42 -6.57
C THR A 859 30.88 2.21 -6.05
N CYS A 860 30.59 1.29 -6.96
CA CYS A 860 30.10 -0.07 -6.72
C CYS A 860 31.08 -1.14 -7.26
N GLU A 861 32.32 -0.75 -7.64
CA GLU A 861 33.28 -1.70 -8.18
C GLU A 861 33.75 -2.71 -7.11
N GLY A 862 33.41 -4.00 -7.29
CA GLY A 862 33.78 -5.08 -6.38
C GLY A 862 35.30 -5.31 -6.25
N PRO A 863 35.81 -5.61 -5.04
CA PRO A 863 37.25 -5.73 -4.78
C PRO A 863 37.91 -6.90 -5.52
N GLU A 864 37.16 -7.92 -5.92
CA GLU A 864 37.66 -9.13 -6.58
C GLU A 864 38.12 -8.84 -8.02
N TYR A 865 37.44 -7.94 -8.74
CA TYR A 865 37.83 -7.50 -10.08
C TYR A 865 39.23 -6.88 -10.05
N TRP A 866 39.42 -5.92 -9.14
CA TRP A 866 40.67 -5.22 -8.92
C TRP A 866 41.77 -6.16 -8.41
N SER A 867 41.43 -7.09 -7.51
CA SER A 867 42.37 -8.09 -6.99
C SER A 867 42.82 -9.09 -8.05
N LEU A 868 41.95 -9.49 -8.99
CA LEU A 868 42.31 -10.35 -10.11
C LEU A 868 43.29 -9.65 -11.06
N ILE A 869 43.01 -8.40 -11.45
CA ILE A 869 43.94 -7.59 -12.26
C ILE A 869 45.27 -7.46 -11.52
N ALA A 870 45.27 -7.03 -10.26
CA ALA A 870 46.49 -6.83 -9.47
C ALA A 870 47.37 -8.10 -9.38
N LYS A 871 46.75 -9.28 -9.30
CA LYS A 871 47.43 -10.59 -9.18
C LYS A 871 48.03 -11.09 -10.50
N LYS A 872 47.61 -10.56 -11.66
CA LYS A 872 47.91 -11.13 -12.99
C LYS A 872 48.48 -10.14 -14.00
N ASP A 873 48.12 -8.86 -13.87
CA ASP A 873 48.64 -7.74 -14.64
C ASP A 873 48.72 -6.49 -13.72
N PRO A 874 49.73 -6.44 -12.83
CA PRO A 874 49.90 -5.34 -11.89
C PRO A 874 50.29 -4.01 -12.58
N GLU A 875 50.75 -4.04 -13.84
CA GLU A 875 51.05 -2.82 -14.60
C GLU A 875 49.76 -2.18 -15.14
N THR A 876 48.80 -2.98 -15.59
CA THR A 876 47.46 -2.49 -15.93
C THR A 876 46.76 -1.91 -14.69
N LEU A 877 46.86 -2.56 -13.52
CA LEU A 877 46.32 -2.01 -12.27
C LEU A 877 46.84 -0.58 -11.99
N VAL A 878 48.16 -0.37 -12.07
CA VAL A 878 48.78 0.95 -11.83
C VAL A 878 48.27 1.98 -12.84
N LYS A 879 48.15 1.62 -14.12
CA LYS A 879 47.60 2.51 -15.17
C LYS A 879 46.14 2.89 -14.90
N LEU A 880 45.32 1.98 -14.37
CA LEU A 880 43.93 2.28 -14.03
C LEU A 880 43.83 3.27 -12.86
N TYR A 881 44.61 3.07 -11.79
CA TYR A 881 44.71 4.06 -10.71
C TYR A 881 45.26 5.42 -11.21
N GLN A 882 46.22 5.40 -12.13
CA GLN A 882 46.75 6.63 -12.75
C GLN A 882 45.71 7.37 -13.61
N LYS A 883 44.82 6.63 -14.28
CA LYS A 883 43.73 7.14 -15.12
C LYS A 883 42.55 7.69 -14.30
N TYR A 884 42.16 7.01 -13.22
CA TYR A 884 40.92 7.29 -12.48
C TYR A 884 41.10 7.96 -11.11
N ILE A 885 42.31 7.99 -10.54
CA ILE A 885 42.61 8.58 -9.23
C ILE A 885 43.67 9.68 -9.32
N SER A 886 44.89 9.35 -9.74
CA SER A 886 45.95 10.35 -9.94
C SER A 886 47.14 9.80 -10.71
N ILE A 887 47.61 10.53 -11.72
CA ILE A 887 48.84 10.22 -12.47
C ILE A 887 50.09 10.03 -11.58
N ASN A 888 50.05 10.54 -10.34
CA ASN A 888 51.11 10.40 -9.35
C ASN A 888 51.16 9.03 -8.63
N VAL A 889 50.17 8.16 -8.82
CA VAL A 889 50.12 6.81 -8.20
C VAL A 889 51.32 5.98 -8.67
N LYS A 890 52.05 5.39 -7.73
CA LYS A 890 53.15 4.46 -8.00
C LYS A 890 52.78 3.05 -7.58
N LYS A 891 53.46 2.06 -8.17
CA LYS A 891 53.33 0.64 -7.80
C LYS A 891 53.63 0.38 -6.31
N SER A 892 54.58 1.12 -5.73
CA SER A 892 54.91 1.10 -4.29
C SER A 892 53.74 1.46 -3.37
N ASP A 893 52.74 2.16 -3.90
CA ASP A 893 51.65 2.72 -3.10
C ASP A 893 50.47 1.74 -3.01
N LEU A 894 50.37 0.84 -4.00
CA LEU A 894 49.28 -0.14 -4.15
C LEU A 894 49.64 -1.54 -3.65
N PHE A 895 50.93 -1.85 -3.49
CA PHE A 895 51.43 -3.17 -3.15
C PHE A 895 52.32 -3.14 -1.89
N ASP A 896 52.14 -4.13 -1.02
CA ASP A 896 52.96 -4.40 0.16
C ASP A 896 53.68 -5.76 0.06
N SER A 897 54.25 -6.25 1.17
CA SER A 897 54.97 -7.54 1.23
C SER A 897 54.09 -8.78 1.03
N TYR A 898 52.77 -8.66 1.13
CA TYR A 898 51.80 -9.75 1.01
C TYR A 898 51.06 -9.73 -0.34
N GLY A 899 51.03 -8.59 -1.02
CA GLY A 899 50.51 -8.46 -2.38
C GLY A 899 49.87 -7.10 -2.63
N TYR A 900 48.75 -7.10 -3.34
CA TYR A 900 47.93 -5.90 -3.52
C TYR A 900 47.22 -5.55 -2.22
N ASN A 901 47.21 -4.27 -1.87
CA ASN A 901 46.49 -3.74 -0.72
C ASN A 901 45.22 -2.98 -1.18
N PRO A 902 44.00 -3.55 -1.02
CA PRO A 902 42.75 -2.83 -1.26
C PRO A 902 42.61 -1.51 -0.49
N ARG A 903 43.18 -1.44 0.73
CA ARG A 903 43.17 -0.27 1.62
C ARG A 903 44.45 0.57 1.47
N ASN A 904 44.97 0.65 0.25
CA ASN A 904 46.09 1.54 -0.10
C ASN A 904 45.77 3.03 0.12
N ILE A 905 46.81 3.86 0.13
CA ILE A 905 46.72 5.31 0.40
C ILE A 905 45.84 6.08 -0.61
N TRP A 906 45.59 5.52 -1.78
CA TRP A 906 44.80 6.12 -2.86
C TRP A 906 43.32 5.69 -2.83
N ASN A 907 42.99 4.61 -2.12
CA ASN A 907 41.64 4.03 -2.07
C ASN A 907 40.99 4.04 -0.68
N ASN A 908 41.71 4.24 0.42
CA ASN A 908 41.14 4.08 1.77
C ASN A 908 40.40 5.32 2.34
N ASN A 909 40.51 6.50 1.71
CA ASN A 909 40.10 7.77 2.32
C ASN A 909 38.66 8.21 1.96
N THR A 910 37.92 8.76 2.92
CA THR A 910 36.58 9.35 2.71
C THR A 910 36.59 10.85 2.45
N ASN A 911 37.74 11.53 2.56
CA ASN A 911 37.86 12.99 2.58
C ASN A 911 38.74 13.59 1.45
N THR A 912 38.99 12.82 0.40
CA THR A 912 39.87 13.19 -0.73
C THR A 912 39.11 13.37 -2.05
N GLY A 913 37.86 12.91 -2.13
CA GLY A 913 37.17 12.66 -3.41
C GLY A 913 37.77 11.51 -4.22
N ASN A 914 38.79 10.84 -3.68
CA ASN A 914 39.54 9.79 -4.35
C ASN A 914 39.28 8.45 -3.66
N ILE A 915 38.57 7.62 -4.40
CA ILE A 915 38.13 6.25 -4.11
C ILE A 915 38.16 5.53 -5.45
N MET A 916 38.65 4.29 -5.51
CA MET A 916 38.65 3.48 -6.73
C MET A 916 37.54 2.45 -6.70
N HIS A 917 37.53 1.60 -5.66
CA HIS A 917 36.65 0.44 -5.56
C HIS A 917 36.25 0.16 -4.10
N LEU A 918 35.28 -0.73 -3.90
CA LEU A 918 34.73 -1.12 -2.60
C LEU A 918 35.82 -1.74 -1.69
N ILE A 919 35.82 -1.42 -0.40
CA ILE A 919 36.77 -1.96 0.61
C ILE A 919 36.11 -2.36 1.94
N GLN A 920 34.78 -2.17 2.07
CA GLN A 920 34.01 -2.66 3.19
C GLN A 920 33.89 -4.19 3.06
N LYS A 921 34.17 -4.93 4.13
CA LYS A 921 34.32 -6.40 4.13
C LYS A 921 33.07 -7.21 3.76
N ASN A 922 31.89 -6.60 3.79
CA ASN A 922 30.59 -7.18 3.43
C ASN A 922 30.19 -6.84 1.98
N ASN A 923 30.86 -5.87 1.35
CA ASN A 923 30.59 -5.40 0.00
C ASN A 923 31.41 -6.24 -1.02
N THR A 924 31.09 -7.54 -1.10
CA THR A 924 31.82 -8.51 -1.93
C THR A 924 30.88 -9.28 -2.88
N LEU A 925 31.35 -9.49 -4.11
CA LEU A 925 30.59 -10.14 -5.17
C LEU A 925 30.30 -11.62 -4.86
N GLU A 926 31.21 -12.29 -4.15
CA GLU A 926 30.97 -13.65 -3.66
C GLU A 926 29.81 -13.71 -2.63
N ALA A 927 29.62 -12.66 -1.82
CA ALA A 927 28.51 -12.58 -0.88
C ALA A 927 27.16 -12.29 -1.57
N GLU A 928 27.14 -11.44 -2.61
CA GLU A 928 25.93 -11.18 -3.42
C GLU A 928 25.42 -12.46 -4.10
N ILE A 929 26.34 -13.26 -4.67
CA ILE A 929 26.05 -14.53 -5.33
C ILE A 929 25.58 -15.59 -4.32
N GLU A 930 26.23 -15.69 -3.15
CA GLU A 930 25.77 -16.56 -2.04
C GLU A 930 24.41 -16.13 -1.50
N LEU A 931 24.12 -14.84 -1.44
CA LEU A 931 22.85 -14.31 -0.95
C LEU A 931 21.71 -14.61 -1.91
N ALA A 932 21.90 -14.42 -3.22
CA ALA A 932 20.93 -14.79 -4.25
C ALA A 932 20.67 -16.31 -4.24
N GLY A 933 21.71 -17.14 -4.10
CA GLY A 933 21.56 -18.58 -3.92
C GLY A 933 20.83 -18.96 -2.63
N GLY A 934 21.26 -18.42 -1.48
CA GLY A 934 20.72 -18.74 -0.16
C GLY A 934 19.26 -18.34 0.02
N SER A 935 18.85 -17.23 -0.60
CA SER A 935 17.48 -16.74 -0.62
C SER A 935 16.58 -17.40 -1.68
N SER A 936 17.13 -18.08 -2.68
CA SER A 936 16.35 -18.87 -3.64
C SER A 936 15.54 -19.99 -2.98
N VAL A 937 15.89 -20.39 -1.76
CA VAL A 937 15.28 -21.52 -1.04
C VAL A 937 13.91 -21.14 -0.45
N VAL A 938 12.83 -21.67 -1.03
CA VAL A 938 11.47 -21.54 -0.46
C VAL A 938 11.35 -22.36 0.83
N ARG A 939 10.80 -21.75 1.88
CA ARG A 939 10.68 -22.36 3.22
C ARG A 939 9.24 -22.36 3.72
N VAL A 940 8.82 -23.45 4.35
CA VAL A 940 7.47 -23.64 4.92
C VAL A 940 7.59 -24.03 6.39
N ILE A 941 7.48 -23.06 7.28
CA ILE A 941 7.60 -23.26 8.73
C ILE A 941 6.21 -23.35 9.34
N ASN A 942 5.93 -24.42 10.09
CA ASN A 942 4.63 -24.70 10.72
C ASN A 942 3.44 -24.68 9.73
N GLY A 943 3.66 -25.07 8.47
CA GLY A 943 2.65 -25.04 7.40
C GLY A 943 2.48 -23.69 6.69
N ARG A 944 3.15 -22.62 7.16
CA ARG A 944 3.14 -21.29 6.53
C ARG A 944 4.39 -21.10 5.66
N VAL A 945 4.20 -20.74 4.39
CA VAL A 945 5.30 -20.28 3.52
C VAL A 945 5.88 -18.99 4.10
N LEU A 946 7.19 -18.90 4.27
CA LEU A 946 7.83 -17.63 4.67
C LEU A 946 7.86 -16.66 3.47
N THR A 947 7.45 -15.42 3.72
CA THR A 947 7.27 -14.42 2.65
C THR A 947 7.87 -13.05 2.98
N SER A 948 7.97 -12.67 4.25
CA SER A 948 8.53 -11.37 4.65
C SER A 948 10.06 -11.39 4.72
N GLU A 949 10.68 -10.26 4.39
CA GLU A 949 12.14 -10.12 4.25
C GLU A 949 12.90 -10.56 5.50
N GLN A 950 12.42 -10.12 6.66
CA GLN A 950 13.03 -10.38 7.96
C GLN A 950 12.85 -11.84 8.44
N GLU A 951 11.79 -12.53 8.03
CA GLU A 951 11.61 -13.96 8.31
C GLU A 951 12.50 -14.80 7.39
N LEU A 952 12.56 -14.44 6.10
CA LEU A 952 13.37 -15.13 5.10
C LEU A 952 14.85 -15.07 5.44
N ILE A 953 15.40 -13.89 5.77
CA ILE A 953 16.82 -13.76 6.10
C ILE A 953 17.21 -14.44 7.41
N LYS A 954 16.35 -14.40 8.44
CA LYS A 954 16.62 -15.04 9.74
C LYS A 954 16.46 -16.57 9.69
N CYS A 955 15.59 -17.07 8.81
CA CYS A 955 15.39 -18.50 8.62
C CYS A 955 16.31 -19.11 7.55
N GLY A 956 16.77 -18.32 6.58
CA GLY A 956 17.74 -18.71 5.55
C GLY A 956 19.20 -18.49 5.94
N SER A 957 19.48 -17.55 6.84
CA SER A 957 20.82 -17.15 7.28
C SER A 957 21.78 -16.94 6.09
N TYR A 958 21.34 -16.14 5.12
CA TYR A 958 22.01 -15.88 3.84
C TYR A 958 22.66 -14.48 3.73
N GLY A 959 22.55 -13.67 4.78
CA GLY A 959 23.02 -12.28 4.82
C GLY A 959 22.73 -11.64 6.17
N ASN A 960 22.92 -10.32 6.29
CA ASN A 960 22.71 -9.59 7.53
C ASN A 960 21.30 -8.92 7.61
N PRO A 961 20.45 -9.25 8.60
CA PRO A 961 19.11 -8.65 8.74
C PRO A 961 19.11 -7.13 9.01
N ASP A 962 20.26 -6.53 9.37
CA ASP A 962 20.38 -5.12 9.72
C ASP A 962 20.75 -4.21 8.52
N ARG A 963 21.00 -4.75 7.32
CA ARG A 963 21.25 -3.98 6.07
C ARG A 963 19.95 -3.70 5.32
N PHE A 964 19.94 -2.78 4.35
CA PHE A 964 18.83 -2.70 3.39
C PHE A 964 18.94 -3.79 2.32
N SER A 965 20.15 -3.98 1.77
CA SER A 965 20.42 -4.88 0.66
C SER A 965 19.98 -6.31 0.93
N ASP A 966 20.45 -6.89 2.03
CA ASP A 966 20.42 -8.33 2.26
C ASP A 966 19.00 -8.88 2.48
N PRO A 967 18.16 -8.31 3.36
CA PRO A 967 16.77 -8.75 3.48
C PRO A 967 15.99 -8.49 2.19
N HIS A 968 16.20 -7.34 1.53
CA HIS A 968 15.41 -6.95 0.35
C HIS A 968 15.71 -7.80 -0.88
N ILE A 969 17.00 -7.94 -1.26
CA ILE A 969 17.42 -8.83 -2.35
C ILE A 969 16.90 -10.25 -2.08
N GLY A 970 17.05 -10.74 -0.84
CA GLY A 970 16.57 -12.06 -0.50
C GLY A 970 15.05 -12.22 -0.60
N ALA A 971 14.27 -11.19 -0.26
CA ALA A 971 12.82 -11.21 -0.38
C ALA A 971 12.35 -11.21 -1.84
N VAL A 972 12.97 -10.39 -2.69
CA VAL A 972 12.63 -10.28 -4.11
C VAL A 972 13.04 -11.56 -4.87
N VAL A 973 14.26 -12.07 -4.65
CA VAL A 973 14.70 -13.37 -5.20
C VAL A 973 13.78 -14.50 -4.77
N ASN A 974 13.43 -14.59 -3.48
CA ASN A 974 12.50 -15.61 -2.98
C ASN A 974 11.07 -15.43 -3.55
N SER A 975 10.66 -14.21 -3.92
CA SER A 975 9.34 -13.97 -4.53
C SER A 975 9.19 -14.65 -5.89
N PHE A 976 10.29 -14.79 -6.65
CA PHE A 976 10.31 -15.56 -7.90
C PHE A 976 10.32 -17.06 -7.64
N THR A 977 11.14 -17.53 -6.71
CA THR A 977 11.24 -18.98 -6.44
C THR A 977 9.98 -19.55 -5.80
N ARG A 978 9.25 -18.76 -4.99
CA ARG A 978 7.89 -19.08 -4.50
C ARG A 978 6.85 -19.25 -5.62
N ARG A 979 7.09 -18.69 -6.81
CA ARG A 979 6.27 -18.87 -8.02
C ARG A 979 6.78 -20.00 -8.93
N CYS A 980 7.51 -20.96 -8.34
CA CYS A 980 8.15 -22.07 -9.05
C CYS A 980 9.02 -21.60 -10.23
N ALA A 981 9.68 -20.45 -10.13
CA ALA A 981 10.66 -20.01 -11.11
C ALA A 981 12.09 -20.43 -10.71
N ASP A 982 12.99 -20.46 -11.69
CA ASP A 982 14.43 -20.50 -11.48
C ASP A 982 15.00 -19.08 -11.64
N VAL A 983 16.05 -18.75 -10.88
CA VAL A 983 16.61 -17.40 -10.79
C VAL A 983 18.14 -17.43 -10.81
N THR A 984 18.74 -16.40 -11.41
CA THR A 984 20.20 -16.16 -11.36
C THR A 984 20.48 -14.66 -11.42
N ILE A 985 21.70 -14.23 -11.17
CA ILE A 985 22.10 -12.82 -11.39
C ILE A 985 22.49 -12.62 -12.86
N ARG A 986 22.07 -11.51 -13.46
CA ARG A 986 22.28 -11.22 -14.89
C ARG A 986 23.76 -11.03 -15.19
N ASP A 987 24.16 -11.41 -16.40
CA ASP A 987 25.47 -11.05 -16.93
C ASP A 987 25.50 -9.58 -17.40
N PRO A 988 26.54 -8.79 -17.05
CA PRO A 988 27.64 -9.12 -16.15
C PRO A 988 27.24 -9.00 -14.67
N VAL A 989 27.68 -9.98 -13.87
CA VAL A 989 27.34 -10.09 -12.45
C VAL A 989 28.09 -9.04 -11.64
N ALA A 990 27.38 -8.02 -11.14
CA ALA A 990 27.84 -6.99 -10.20
C ALA A 990 26.67 -6.12 -9.68
N ILE A 991 26.94 -5.31 -8.65
CA ILE A 991 26.13 -4.15 -8.28
C ILE A 991 26.42 -2.98 -9.23
N TYR A 992 25.36 -2.25 -9.59
CA TYR A 992 25.43 -1.04 -10.38
C TYR A 992 24.82 0.14 -9.63
N LEU A 993 25.32 1.34 -9.91
CA LEU A 993 24.67 2.57 -9.51
C LEU A 993 23.31 2.66 -10.23
N GLY A 994 22.28 2.95 -9.46
CA GLY A 994 20.96 3.34 -9.97
C GLY A 994 20.91 4.83 -10.23
N ASP A 995 19.71 5.39 -10.07
CA ASP A 995 19.45 6.81 -10.25
C ASP A 995 19.64 7.63 -8.97
N LEU A 996 19.78 8.96 -9.11
CA LEU A 996 19.91 9.93 -8.03
C LEU A 996 18.68 10.86 -7.99
N ASP A 997 17.82 10.71 -6.97
CA ASP A 997 16.65 11.58 -6.81
C ASP A 997 17.06 12.98 -6.32
N THR A 998 17.18 13.93 -7.26
CA THR A 998 17.45 15.33 -6.94
C THR A 998 16.20 16.18 -6.70
N SER A 999 15.00 15.60 -6.56
CA SER A 999 13.75 16.37 -6.36
C SER A 999 13.75 17.23 -5.09
N ALA A 1000 14.46 16.78 -4.05
CA ALA A 1000 14.62 17.50 -2.79
C ALA A 1000 15.76 18.55 -2.82
N PHE A 1001 16.51 18.67 -3.92
CA PHE A 1001 17.73 19.47 -4.02
C PHE A 1001 17.41 20.89 -4.51
N ASN A 1002 18.02 21.90 -3.90
CA ASN A 1002 17.84 23.31 -4.28
C ASN A 1002 19.19 23.99 -4.48
N VAL A 1003 19.43 24.50 -5.69
CA VAL A 1003 20.65 25.25 -6.04
C VAL A 1003 20.58 26.69 -5.50
N PRO A 1004 21.71 27.36 -5.23
CA PRO A 1004 21.72 28.73 -4.67
C PRO A 1004 21.21 29.80 -5.65
N HIS A 1005 21.44 29.60 -6.95
CA HIS A 1005 21.27 30.63 -7.98
C HIS A 1005 20.69 30.03 -9.26
N GLY A 1006 19.61 30.63 -9.77
CA GLY A 1006 18.98 30.25 -11.04
C GLY A 1006 18.02 29.06 -10.96
N SER A 1007 17.64 28.57 -12.13
CA SER A 1007 16.77 27.40 -12.34
C SER A 1007 17.55 26.24 -12.98
N ASP A 1008 18.81 26.07 -12.60
CA ASP A 1008 19.60 24.92 -13.02
C ASP A 1008 19.00 23.63 -12.46
N ASP A 1009 18.97 22.58 -13.28
CA ASP A 1009 18.60 21.24 -12.86
C ASP A 1009 19.74 20.62 -12.01
N PRO A 1010 19.53 20.34 -10.71
CA PRO A 1010 20.55 19.72 -9.86
C PRO A 1010 20.96 18.32 -10.33
N TYR A 1011 20.13 17.62 -11.10
CA TYR A 1011 20.49 16.33 -11.69
C TYR A 1011 21.66 16.45 -12.67
N SER A 1012 21.78 17.58 -13.38
CA SER A 1012 22.82 17.81 -14.40
C SER A 1012 24.27 17.83 -13.85
N TYR A 1013 24.44 17.83 -12.53
CA TYR A 1013 25.72 17.74 -11.84
C TYR A 1013 26.16 16.30 -11.54
N TRP A 1014 25.25 15.33 -11.69
CA TRP A 1014 25.54 13.90 -11.60
C TRP A 1014 26.12 13.36 -12.90
N LYS A 1015 27.28 12.67 -12.81
CA LYS A 1015 28.01 12.18 -13.98
C LYS A 1015 28.57 10.79 -13.70
N PHE A 1016 28.06 9.79 -14.40
CA PHE A 1016 28.68 8.47 -14.44
C PHE A 1016 30.06 8.56 -15.13
N THR A 1017 31.11 8.03 -14.48
CA THR A 1017 32.50 8.15 -14.93
C THR A 1017 33.14 6.80 -15.28
N ARG A 1018 32.49 5.67 -14.96
CA ARG A 1018 32.95 4.33 -15.34
C ARG A 1018 31.77 3.35 -15.40
N GLY A 1019 31.73 2.54 -16.46
CA GLY A 1019 30.68 1.59 -16.75
C GLY A 1019 30.47 1.39 -18.25
N TYR A 1020 29.37 0.72 -18.60
CA TYR A 1020 28.92 0.48 -19.97
C TYR A 1020 27.60 1.22 -20.21
N LYS A 1021 27.48 1.78 -21.42
CA LYS A 1021 26.29 2.47 -21.89
C LYS A 1021 25.73 1.71 -23.10
N ASP A 1022 24.47 1.31 -23.01
CA ASP A 1022 23.79 0.62 -24.10
C ASP A 1022 23.09 1.63 -25.04
N LYS A 1023 22.37 1.12 -26.04
CA LYS A 1023 21.37 1.87 -26.81
C LYS A 1023 20.07 2.00 -26.01
N ASP A 1024 19.75 0.98 -25.22
CA ASP A 1024 18.62 0.91 -24.30
C ASP A 1024 19.04 1.43 -22.92
N LYS A 1025 18.58 2.63 -22.53
CA LYS A 1025 19.06 3.31 -21.31
C LYS A 1025 18.83 2.51 -20.04
N ASP A 1026 17.77 1.72 -19.97
CA ASP A 1026 17.42 0.97 -18.76
C ASP A 1026 18.43 -0.18 -18.52
N LYS A 1027 19.25 -0.49 -19.55
CA LYS A 1027 20.37 -1.43 -19.53
C LYS A 1027 21.74 -0.77 -19.32
N ASP A 1028 21.81 0.54 -19.06
CA ASP A 1028 23.07 1.23 -18.72
C ASP A 1028 23.67 0.69 -17.40
N LEU A 1029 24.91 0.20 -17.46
CA LEU A 1029 25.59 -0.47 -16.35
C LEU A 1029 26.72 0.41 -15.81
N PHE A 1030 26.40 1.31 -14.89
CA PHE A 1030 27.39 2.18 -14.26
C PHE A 1030 27.89 1.66 -12.92
N VAL A 1031 29.21 1.69 -12.73
CA VAL A 1031 29.87 1.24 -11.49
C VAL A 1031 30.54 2.39 -10.73
N ARG A 1032 30.58 3.59 -11.32
CA ARG A 1032 31.17 4.81 -10.73
C ARG A 1032 30.46 6.07 -11.18
N GLY A 1033 30.22 6.98 -10.24
CA GLY A 1033 29.59 8.28 -10.51
C GLY A 1033 30.18 9.40 -9.65
N GLU A 1034 30.11 10.63 -10.14
CA GLU A 1034 30.60 11.82 -9.48
C GLU A 1034 29.54 12.92 -9.49
N TYR A 1035 29.36 13.59 -8.35
CA TYR A 1035 28.52 14.76 -8.20
C TYR A 1035 29.40 15.99 -7.96
N GLU A 1036 29.55 16.86 -8.98
CA GLU A 1036 30.38 18.07 -8.93
C GLU A 1036 29.72 19.22 -9.70
N VAL A 1037 29.60 20.38 -9.05
CA VAL A 1037 29.10 21.61 -9.67
C VAL A 1037 30.12 22.14 -10.69
N PRO A 1038 29.72 22.44 -11.94
CA PRO A 1038 30.61 23.03 -12.94
C PRO A 1038 31.22 24.37 -12.48
N ALA A 1039 32.52 24.56 -12.72
CA ALA A 1039 33.28 25.68 -12.17
C ALA A 1039 32.80 27.07 -12.65
N ASP A 1040 32.13 27.14 -13.80
CA ASP A 1040 31.49 28.34 -14.34
C ASP A 1040 30.26 28.82 -13.53
N LYS A 1041 29.68 27.96 -12.68
CA LYS A 1041 28.52 28.31 -11.83
C LYS A 1041 28.89 29.12 -10.59
N GLY A 1042 30.16 29.14 -10.19
CA GLY A 1042 30.66 29.99 -9.10
C GLY A 1042 30.27 29.59 -7.67
N TYR A 1043 29.72 28.39 -7.47
CA TYR A 1043 29.43 27.80 -6.14
C TYR A 1043 29.80 26.31 -6.11
N PHE A 1044 29.78 25.70 -4.92
CA PHE A 1044 30.15 24.30 -4.74
C PHE A 1044 28.95 23.41 -4.37
N VAL A 1045 29.12 22.08 -4.39
CA VAL A 1045 28.09 21.12 -3.94
C VAL A 1045 27.59 21.44 -2.53
N GLY A 1046 28.46 21.91 -1.62
CA GLY A 1046 28.07 22.31 -0.27
C GLY A 1046 27.20 23.56 -0.15
N ASP A 1047 27.07 24.35 -1.23
CA ASP A 1047 26.12 25.47 -1.28
C ASP A 1047 24.70 24.99 -1.62
N ILE A 1048 24.56 23.85 -2.30
CA ILE A 1048 23.27 23.20 -2.58
C ILE A 1048 22.63 22.77 -1.25
N LYS A 1049 21.30 22.81 -1.20
CA LYS A 1049 20.48 22.36 -0.06
C LYS A 1049 19.67 21.13 -0.43
N ILE A 1050 19.47 20.22 0.51
CA ILE A 1050 18.49 19.13 0.44
C ILE A 1050 17.47 19.39 1.55
N ASN A 1051 16.18 19.51 1.21
CA ASN A 1051 15.11 19.92 2.14
C ASN A 1051 15.47 21.20 2.95
N GLY A 1052 16.10 22.19 2.29
CA GLY A 1052 16.55 23.44 2.92
C GLY A 1052 17.86 23.36 3.75
N ILE A 1053 18.41 22.16 3.98
CA ILE A 1053 19.65 21.94 4.74
C ILE A 1053 20.84 21.81 3.77
N HIS A 1054 21.91 22.57 3.97
CA HIS A 1054 23.12 22.50 3.11
C HIS A 1054 23.75 21.10 3.08
N ILE A 1055 24.34 20.71 1.93
CA ILE A 1055 25.07 19.44 1.78
C ILE A 1055 26.42 19.54 2.49
N ASN A 1056 26.46 19.08 3.73
CA ASN A 1056 27.64 19.07 4.60
C ASN A 1056 28.38 17.74 4.57
N TYR A 1057 27.74 16.65 4.13
CA TYR A 1057 28.27 15.28 4.11
C TYR A 1057 27.97 14.58 2.77
N GLY A 1058 28.83 13.68 2.31
CA GLY A 1058 28.56 12.85 1.13
C GLY A 1058 27.38 11.90 1.36
N ALA A 1059 27.24 11.43 2.59
CA ALA A 1059 26.12 10.65 3.09
C ALA A 1059 24.73 11.31 2.87
N GLN A 1060 24.64 12.65 2.78
CA GLN A 1060 23.37 13.34 2.45
C GLN A 1060 22.92 13.10 1.00
N ILE A 1061 23.85 12.82 0.09
CA ILE A 1061 23.54 12.45 -1.30
C ILE A 1061 23.27 10.93 -1.37
N ALA A 1062 23.95 10.12 -0.55
CA ALA A 1062 23.72 8.67 -0.46
C ALA A 1062 22.27 8.30 -0.03
N ASP A 1063 21.58 9.18 0.70
CA ASP A 1063 20.14 9.05 1.03
C ASP A 1063 19.22 9.04 -0.20
N TYR A 1064 19.67 9.63 -1.31
CA TYR A 1064 18.89 9.86 -2.52
C TYR A 1064 19.45 9.09 -3.73
N LEU A 1065 20.65 8.53 -3.60
CA LEU A 1065 21.28 7.66 -4.59
C LEU A 1065 20.78 6.23 -4.39
N THR A 1066 20.35 5.59 -5.47
CA THR A 1066 20.01 4.15 -5.48
C THR A 1066 21.15 3.30 -6.03
N VAL A 1067 21.13 2.02 -5.70
CA VAL A 1067 21.95 0.96 -6.29
C VAL A 1067 21.06 -0.22 -6.68
N ARG A 1068 21.51 -1.00 -7.68
CA ARG A 1068 20.74 -2.13 -8.23
C ARG A 1068 21.59 -3.37 -8.46
N ILE A 1069 20.98 -4.55 -8.25
CA ILE A 1069 21.45 -5.83 -8.80
C ILE A 1069 20.42 -6.37 -9.81
N PRO A 1070 20.76 -6.54 -11.09
CA PRO A 1070 19.85 -7.11 -12.08
C PRO A 1070 19.82 -8.64 -11.98
N ALA A 1071 18.64 -9.22 -11.79
CA ALA A 1071 18.40 -10.66 -11.79
C ALA A 1071 17.77 -11.13 -13.13
N VAL A 1072 17.98 -12.38 -13.48
CA VAL A 1072 17.26 -13.09 -14.56
C VAL A 1072 16.41 -14.20 -13.95
N VAL A 1073 15.13 -14.17 -14.25
CA VAL A 1073 14.14 -15.18 -13.87
C VAL A 1073 13.80 -15.98 -15.12
N CYS A 1074 13.76 -17.30 -15.05
CA CYS A 1074 13.31 -18.16 -16.14
C CYS A 1074 12.46 -19.34 -15.63
N ARG A 1075 11.88 -20.14 -16.54
CA ARG A 1075 11.08 -21.33 -16.20
C ARG A 1075 9.98 -21.07 -15.16
N ILE A 1076 9.35 -19.89 -15.21
CA ILE A 1076 8.31 -19.47 -14.27
C ILE A 1076 7.17 -20.51 -14.26
N GLY A 1077 6.76 -20.94 -13.06
CA GLY A 1077 5.75 -22.00 -12.88
C GLY A 1077 6.26 -23.44 -13.04
N GLN A 1078 7.47 -23.68 -13.56
CA GLN A 1078 7.95 -25.02 -13.96
C GLN A 1078 8.90 -25.68 -12.94
N GLY A 1079 9.45 -24.91 -11.99
CA GLY A 1079 10.40 -25.36 -10.98
C GLY A 1079 9.76 -26.35 -9.99
N THR A 1080 10.20 -27.62 -10.03
CA THR A 1080 9.65 -28.68 -9.16
C THR A 1080 10.50 -28.97 -7.91
N VAL A 1081 11.21 -27.96 -7.41
CA VAL A 1081 12.11 -28.08 -6.26
C VAL A 1081 11.30 -28.14 -4.95
N PRO A 1082 11.51 -29.16 -4.09
CA PRO A 1082 10.77 -29.24 -2.82
C PRO A 1082 11.09 -28.08 -1.88
N VAL A 1083 10.05 -27.51 -1.29
CA VAL A 1083 10.16 -26.50 -0.22
C VAL A 1083 10.78 -27.09 1.04
N LEU A 1084 11.59 -26.31 1.77
CA LEU A 1084 12.24 -26.79 2.99
C LEU A 1084 11.39 -26.47 4.23
N THR A 1085 11.08 -27.48 5.03
CA THR A 1085 10.21 -27.35 6.22
C THR A 1085 10.93 -26.88 7.49
N GLY A 1086 12.16 -26.39 7.35
CA GLY A 1086 13.01 -25.92 8.46
C GLY A 1086 13.88 -24.73 8.06
N CYS A 1087 14.35 -24.00 9.06
CA CYS A 1087 15.36 -22.96 8.89
C CYS A 1087 16.76 -23.57 8.77
N ARG A 1088 17.69 -22.82 8.17
CA ARG A 1088 19.11 -23.20 8.07
C ARG A 1088 19.69 -23.30 9.48
N MET A 1089 20.11 -24.49 9.89
CA MET A 1089 20.71 -24.75 11.20
C MET A 1089 22.07 -25.41 11.03
N GLN A 1090 23.06 -25.01 11.84
CA GLN A 1090 24.37 -25.66 11.84
C GLN A 1090 24.23 -27.08 12.42
N LYS A 1091 24.87 -28.06 11.78
CA LYS A 1091 24.93 -29.43 12.29
C LYS A 1091 25.83 -29.52 13.51
N PRO A 1092 25.55 -30.42 14.47
CA PRO A 1092 26.50 -30.72 15.54
C PRO A 1092 27.79 -31.28 14.92
N LYS A 1093 28.93 -30.65 15.21
CA LYS A 1093 30.23 -31.22 14.86
C LYS A 1093 30.47 -32.46 15.71
N ASN A 1094 30.66 -33.60 15.06
CA ASN A 1094 31.14 -34.80 15.76
C ASN A 1094 32.50 -34.47 16.41
N PRO A 1095 32.69 -34.71 17.72
CA PRO A 1095 34.01 -34.69 18.34
C PRO A 1095 34.77 -35.94 17.88
N SER A 1096 35.37 -35.89 16.69
CA SER A 1096 36.28 -36.92 16.21
C SER A 1096 37.53 -36.95 17.09
N ILE A 1097 37.84 -38.13 17.61
CA ILE A 1097 39.05 -38.43 18.37
C ILE A 1097 40.28 -38.08 17.53
N ASP A 1098 41.18 -37.27 18.07
CA ASP A 1098 42.63 -37.37 17.81
C ASP A 1098 43.41 -36.55 18.85
N GLU A 1099 43.87 -37.21 19.92
CA GLU A 1099 44.96 -36.70 20.75
C GLU A 1099 46.30 -37.13 20.16
N SER A 1100 47.00 -36.25 19.45
CA SER A 1100 48.44 -35.98 19.65
C SER A 1100 49.10 -35.24 18.46
N SER A 1101 49.56 -34.00 18.70
CA SER A 1101 50.95 -33.56 18.47
C SER A 1101 51.06 -32.04 18.61
N SER A 1102 51.98 -31.59 19.46
CA SER A 1102 52.31 -30.18 19.62
C SER A 1102 53.56 -29.83 18.80
N SER A 1103 53.39 -29.05 17.73
CA SER A 1103 54.49 -28.29 17.12
C SER A 1103 53.95 -27.03 16.43
N SER A 1104 54.86 -26.15 15.97
CA SER A 1104 54.59 -24.72 15.80
C SER A 1104 54.46 -24.24 14.34
N SER A 1105 53.84 -23.05 14.22
CA SER A 1105 54.04 -22.00 13.20
C SER A 1105 53.08 -21.86 12.01
N SER A 1106 52.86 -20.58 11.63
CA SER A 1106 52.20 -20.05 10.43
C SER A 1106 50.77 -20.52 10.08
N SER A 1107 49.78 -19.66 10.37
CA SER A 1107 48.38 -19.83 9.98
C SER A 1107 48.10 -19.40 8.52
N PRO A 1108 47.36 -20.20 7.73
CA PRO A 1108 46.53 -19.70 6.63
C PRO A 1108 45.18 -19.22 7.21
N ILE A 1109 44.73 -18.02 6.81
CA ILE A 1109 43.42 -17.50 7.22
C ILE A 1109 42.32 -18.17 6.37
N LEU A 1110 41.67 -19.20 6.92
CA LEU A 1110 40.37 -19.67 6.43
C LEU A 1110 39.26 -18.83 7.06
N MET A 1111 38.36 -18.32 6.23
CA MET A 1111 37.15 -17.63 6.66
C MET A 1111 36.31 -18.56 7.55
N ARG A 1112 35.82 -18.05 8.68
CA ARG A 1112 34.65 -18.63 9.33
C ARG A 1112 33.42 -18.24 8.50
N PRO A 1113 32.46 -19.14 8.25
CA PRO A 1113 31.18 -18.73 7.67
C PRO A 1113 30.42 -17.88 8.69
N PHE A 1114 30.19 -16.61 8.31
CA PHE A 1114 29.34 -15.58 8.93
C PHE A 1114 29.22 -15.59 10.47
#